data_AF-A0A2T1KBM5-F1
#
_entry.id   AF-A0A2T1KBM5-F1
#
_cell.length_a   1.000
_cell.length_b   1.000
_cell.length_c   1.000
_cell.angle_alpha   90.00
_cell.angle_beta   90.00
_cell.angle_gamma   90.00
#
_symmetry.space_group_name_H-M   'P 1'
#
loop_
_entity.id
_entity.type
_entity.pdbx_description
1 polymer ?
#
loop_
_entity_poly.entity_id
_entity_poly.type
_entity_poly.pdbx_seq_one_letter_code
_entity_poly.pdbx_strand_id
1 'polypeptide(L)'
;MKRLICLTVPFLSLAITGCGDESDRLPVDGREFDGVEYAEPAPYQGRVIDGYLKNARVWLDMDGDGQYTPGPMNVELTNGTVVTLAAGEPTAMSGEGGRFSIDISSLRVDPAVGPSLDPRNYPLYALAIPGKTLEETYRGDVVVEQAYLMSASPGIRNVTPLTTLARFRADAARRNSLSPVSDSELANLDGLNLWQDYIIAGDERAHAYARALARFMASQIPDSYNQVLSQPGSDGTERHMSTDAVFLLGYSLVQNASDVIAVVDAAAAGNFSNIDVDVLDLPEVPVELANPVLLTGQQVLAHSRRGQGLPTSTSDLELSAELFFDYTEDGQLLSVSSRGCIAPSLPELARLIQVDGYMAQLKTQWLPTAALSLESRNRYEEEGDAIHERIVFDWNNNRAFFDTVTQCHVDTWEVLPESSELDGTAEVSWSWTESNTGVELIERFGVSGSERRRLITLQGNSPTALLGAGRPDWVTGYRVARNAIFEAELSFVQPDESCIPENTDRNPRDDAAQYVTHLFPFVYSGDTEAASSFGPRAYEYDARLVDGLNIERLLKLPLLNSAWAALAEVNSDDGAFQWQLYYPRLDAVSLGQNRPNLIQSAYLMDASTVATCGTSFLDVPRNAFARVDYEYQTLSDYLVGLLAE
;
A
#
# COMPACT_ATOMS: atom_id res chain seq x y z
N MET A 1 29.76 -49.77 69.27
CA MET A 1 28.72 -48.76 69.58
C MET A 1 27.37 -49.37 69.15
N LYS A 2 26.67 -50.15 70.00
CA LYS A 2 25.42 -49.79 70.75
C LYS A 2 24.50 -48.81 69.97
N ARG A 3 23.20 -49.01 69.71
CA ARG A 3 22.13 -50.00 70.06
C ARG A 3 20.96 -49.73 69.06
N LEU A 4 20.34 -50.72 68.39
CA LEU A 4 19.19 -51.57 68.78
C LEU A 4 17.78 -50.91 68.72
N ILE A 5 16.89 -51.58 67.94
CA ILE A 5 15.43 -51.85 68.15
C ILE A 5 14.38 -50.85 67.59
N CYS A 6 13.79 -51.26 66.46
CA CYS A 6 12.37 -51.65 66.24
C CYS A 6 11.17 -50.97 66.97
N LEU A 7 10.10 -50.86 66.15
CA LEU A 7 8.64 -51.00 66.41
C LEU A 7 7.72 -49.76 66.46
N THR A 8 6.83 -49.75 65.46
CA THR A 8 5.34 -49.58 65.47
C THR A 8 4.65 -48.23 65.59
N VAL A 9 3.75 -48.07 64.61
CA VAL A 9 2.62 -47.14 64.40
C VAL A 9 1.56 -47.25 65.51
N PRO A 10 0.80 -46.16 65.76
CA PRO A 10 -0.65 -46.33 65.83
C PRO A 10 -1.40 -45.36 64.91
N PHE A 11 -2.28 -45.96 64.11
CA PHE A 11 -3.38 -45.35 63.39
C PHE A 11 -4.36 -44.75 64.41
N LEU A 12 -4.74 -43.48 64.24
CA LEU A 12 -5.90 -42.90 64.92
C LEU A 12 -6.88 -42.38 63.86
N SER A 13 -8.06 -42.99 63.88
CA SER A 13 -9.23 -42.73 63.08
C SER A 13 -9.93 -41.43 63.50
N LEU A 14 -10.34 -40.63 62.52
CA LEU A 14 -11.39 -39.62 62.68
C LEU A 14 -12.35 -39.72 61.48
N ALA A 15 -13.61 -39.89 61.86
CA ALA A 15 -14.74 -40.20 61.01
C ALA A 15 -15.16 -38.98 60.18
N ILE A 16 -15.33 -39.19 58.87
CA ILE A 16 -16.11 -38.30 58.03
C ILE A 16 -17.51 -38.90 57.93
N THR A 17 -18.46 -38.15 58.48
CA THR A 17 -19.90 -38.28 58.27
C THR A 17 -20.26 -37.88 56.84
N GLY A 18 -20.96 -38.75 56.13
CA GLY A 18 -21.69 -38.44 54.91
C GLY A 18 -22.74 -39.51 54.64
N CYS A 19 -23.99 -39.24 55.04
CA CYS A 19 -25.18 -39.82 54.41
C CYS A 19 -25.10 -39.49 52.91
N GLY A 20 -25.44 -40.37 51.95
CA GLY A 20 -26.52 -41.33 51.99
C GLY A 20 -27.78 -40.65 51.44
N ASP A 21 -27.83 -40.45 50.12
CA ASP A 21 -29.08 -40.43 49.34
C ASP A 21 -28.85 -41.14 48.01
N GLU A 22 -29.82 -41.97 47.68
CA GLU A 22 -29.85 -43.01 46.65
C GLU A 22 -29.81 -42.42 45.24
N SER A 23 -28.92 -42.94 44.38
CA SER A 23 -29.01 -42.76 42.94
C SER A 23 -29.71 -43.97 42.34
N ASP A 24 -31.04 -43.91 42.24
CA ASP A 24 -31.89 -44.84 41.48
C ASP A 24 -31.74 -44.65 39.97
N ARG A 25 -30.51 -44.79 39.45
CA ARG A 25 -30.27 -44.90 38.01
C ARG A 25 -29.26 -46.02 37.76
N LEU A 26 -29.81 -47.14 37.31
CA LEU A 26 -29.05 -48.26 36.76
C LEU A 26 -28.17 -47.78 35.58
N PRO A 27 -27.02 -48.42 35.32
CA PRO A 27 -26.27 -48.18 34.09
C PRO A 27 -27.14 -48.63 32.91
N VAL A 28 -27.49 -47.70 32.03
CA VAL A 28 -28.29 -48.00 30.84
C VAL A 28 -27.41 -48.81 29.88
N ASP A 29 -27.84 -50.04 29.61
CA ASP A 29 -27.30 -50.93 28.58
C ASP A 29 -27.49 -50.28 27.20
N GLY A 30 -26.42 -50.24 26.41
CA GLY A 30 -26.30 -49.48 25.18
C GLY A 30 -27.02 -50.08 23.97
N ARG A 31 -28.33 -50.36 24.07
CA ARG A 31 -29.17 -50.82 22.94
C ARG A 31 -30.64 -50.40 23.02
N GLU A 32 -30.91 -49.12 23.23
CA GLU A 32 -32.16 -48.49 22.77
C GLU A 32 -31.82 -47.09 22.25
N PHE A 33 -31.59 -46.99 20.93
CA PHE A 33 -31.56 -45.72 20.22
C PHE A 33 -33.02 -45.35 19.98
N ASP A 34 -33.68 -44.79 21.01
CA ASP A 34 -34.89 -43.99 20.80
C ASP A 34 -34.48 -42.58 20.37
N GLY A 35 -35.36 -41.95 19.61
CA GLY A 35 -35.05 -40.80 18.76
C GLY A 35 -34.34 -39.69 19.52
N VAL A 36 -33.07 -39.49 19.20
CA VAL A 36 -32.36 -38.25 19.47
C VAL A 36 -33.16 -37.17 18.74
N GLU A 37 -33.94 -36.39 19.49
CA GLU A 37 -34.27 -35.03 19.07
C GLU A 37 -32.95 -34.42 18.63
N TYR A 38 -32.82 -34.13 17.33
CA TYR A 38 -31.72 -33.34 16.81
C TYR A 38 -31.75 -32.03 17.60
N ALA A 39 -30.91 -31.93 18.63
CA ALA A 39 -30.79 -30.70 19.41
C ALA A 39 -30.59 -29.58 18.39
N GLU A 40 -31.50 -28.61 18.39
CA GLU A 40 -31.36 -27.46 17.51
C GLU A 40 -29.96 -26.88 17.68
N PRO A 41 -29.28 -26.47 16.60
CA PRO A 41 -27.93 -25.94 16.70
C PRO A 41 -27.94 -24.80 17.73
N ALA A 42 -27.17 -24.97 18.80
CA ALA A 42 -27.03 -23.90 19.78
C ALA A 42 -26.50 -22.65 19.07
N PRO A 43 -27.01 -21.45 19.40
CA PRO A 43 -26.55 -20.23 18.76
C PRO A 43 -25.05 -20.04 18.98
N TYR A 44 -24.39 -19.36 18.03
CA TYR A 44 -22.97 -19.05 18.13
C TYR A 44 -22.77 -17.85 19.05
N GLN A 45 -22.12 -18.06 20.19
CA GLN A 45 -22.03 -17.10 21.28
C GLN A 45 -20.60 -16.66 21.55
N GLY A 46 -20.44 -15.41 21.97
CA GLY A 46 -19.17 -14.81 22.32
C GLY A 46 -19.33 -13.45 22.96
N ARG A 47 -18.28 -12.63 22.93
CA ARG A 47 -18.27 -11.27 23.50
C ARG A 47 -17.57 -10.26 22.60
N VAL A 48 -18.00 -9.00 22.67
CA VAL A 48 -17.34 -7.84 22.08
C VAL A 48 -16.74 -6.99 23.21
N ILE A 49 -15.43 -6.68 23.14
CA ILE A 49 -14.68 -6.13 24.28
C ILE A 49 -13.67 -5.05 23.86
N ASP A 50 -13.98 -3.80 24.20
CA ASP A 50 -13.10 -2.61 24.27
C ASP A 50 -13.16 -1.96 25.68
N GLY A 51 -13.62 -2.75 26.65
CA GLY A 51 -14.71 -2.33 27.54
C GLY A 51 -15.99 -2.97 27.00
N TYR A 52 -16.75 -3.69 27.83
CA TYR A 52 -17.82 -4.54 27.29
C TYR A 52 -18.81 -3.70 26.48
N LEU A 53 -18.96 -4.00 25.18
CA LEU A 53 -19.74 -3.16 24.27
C LEU A 53 -21.17 -3.69 24.15
N LYS A 54 -22.16 -2.90 24.57
CA LYS A 54 -23.58 -3.11 24.25
C LYS A 54 -23.93 -2.46 22.93
N ASN A 55 -24.86 -3.06 22.20
CA ASN A 55 -25.36 -2.57 20.92
C ASN A 55 -24.26 -2.38 19.86
N ALA A 56 -23.24 -3.24 19.83
CA ALA A 56 -22.35 -3.38 18.69
C ALA A 56 -22.92 -4.43 17.73
N ARG A 57 -22.76 -4.22 16.42
CA ARG A 57 -23.16 -5.19 15.40
C ARG A 57 -22.09 -6.26 15.28
N VAL A 58 -22.47 -7.54 15.30
CA VAL A 58 -21.54 -8.67 15.14
C VAL A 58 -22.03 -9.58 14.03
N TRP A 59 -21.14 -10.06 13.17
CA TRP A 59 -21.49 -11.05 12.14
C TRP A 59 -20.36 -12.05 11.91
N LEU A 60 -20.72 -13.18 11.30
CA LEU A 60 -19.79 -14.16 10.75
C LEU A 60 -19.49 -13.75 9.30
N ASP A 61 -18.26 -13.37 9.02
CA ASP A 61 -17.81 -12.98 7.67
C ASP A 61 -17.54 -14.24 6.84
N MET A 62 -18.45 -14.53 5.91
CA MET A 62 -18.51 -15.79 5.17
C MET A 62 -17.92 -15.69 3.76
N ASP A 63 -17.89 -14.51 3.15
CA ASP A 63 -17.23 -14.26 1.86
C ASP A 63 -15.81 -13.70 2.01
N GLY A 64 -15.39 -13.33 3.23
CA GLY A 64 -14.05 -12.86 3.52
C GLY A 64 -13.83 -11.40 3.18
N ASP A 65 -14.90 -10.63 2.97
CA ASP A 65 -14.83 -9.23 2.58
C ASP A 65 -14.74 -8.27 3.78
N GLY A 66 -14.96 -8.80 4.99
CA GLY A 66 -14.88 -8.09 6.26
C GLY A 66 -15.97 -7.05 6.50
N GLN A 67 -17.04 -7.10 5.71
CA GLN A 67 -18.26 -6.30 5.84
C GLN A 67 -19.46 -7.23 5.96
N TYR A 68 -20.61 -6.68 6.32
CA TYR A 68 -21.82 -7.47 6.37
C TYR A 68 -22.41 -7.64 4.97
N THR A 69 -22.60 -8.89 4.54
CA THR A 69 -23.29 -9.21 3.28
C THR A 69 -24.76 -9.59 3.52
N PRO A 70 -25.74 -8.77 3.05
CA PRO A 70 -27.15 -9.09 3.17
C PRO A 70 -27.59 -10.20 2.22
N GLY A 71 -28.71 -10.84 2.52
CA GLY A 71 -29.25 -11.91 1.70
C GLY A 71 -29.91 -11.45 0.40
N PRO A 72 -29.99 -12.33 -0.61
CA PRO A 72 -29.44 -13.69 -0.64
C PRO A 72 -27.94 -13.71 -0.97
N MET A 73 -27.18 -14.60 -0.32
CA MET A 73 -25.74 -14.78 -0.51
C MET A 73 -25.41 -16.22 -0.91
N ASN A 74 -24.49 -16.42 -1.83
CA ASN A 74 -24.05 -17.75 -2.25
C ASN A 74 -22.71 -18.11 -1.59
N VAL A 75 -22.63 -19.32 -1.04
CA VAL A 75 -21.42 -19.88 -0.41
C VAL A 75 -21.08 -21.19 -1.10
N GLU A 76 -19.85 -21.30 -1.61
CA GLU A 76 -19.36 -22.53 -2.21
C GLU A 76 -18.82 -23.48 -1.11
N LEU A 77 -19.35 -24.69 -1.08
CA LEU A 77 -18.89 -25.76 -0.18
C LEU A 77 -17.60 -26.39 -0.71
N THR A 78 -16.87 -27.09 0.17
CA THR A 78 -15.65 -27.81 -0.19
C THR A 78 -15.85 -28.87 -1.28
N ASN A 79 -17.09 -29.33 -1.51
CA ASN A 79 -17.44 -30.27 -2.57
C ASN A 79 -17.80 -29.58 -3.91
N GLY A 80 -17.62 -28.25 -4.02
CA GLY A 80 -17.96 -27.42 -5.19
C GLY A 80 -19.45 -27.10 -5.35
N THR A 81 -20.29 -27.49 -4.40
CA THR A 81 -21.73 -27.18 -4.43
C THR A 81 -21.99 -25.81 -3.83
N VAL A 82 -22.87 -25.03 -4.45
CA VAL A 82 -23.24 -23.70 -3.96
C VAL A 82 -24.51 -23.78 -3.11
N VAL A 83 -24.44 -23.23 -1.89
CA VAL A 83 -25.59 -23.06 -0.98
C VAL A 83 -25.95 -21.59 -0.93
N THR A 84 -27.24 -21.27 -0.98
CA THR A 84 -27.74 -19.90 -0.85
C THR A 84 -28.25 -19.63 0.56
N LEU A 85 -27.65 -18.67 1.25
CA LEU A 85 -28.12 -18.13 2.51
C LEU A 85 -29.16 -17.03 2.24
N ALA A 86 -30.43 -17.32 2.52
CA ALA A 86 -31.53 -16.41 2.19
C ALA A 86 -31.47 -15.06 2.92
N ALA A 87 -30.95 -15.04 4.15
CA ALA A 87 -30.79 -13.84 4.96
C ALA A 87 -29.41 -13.19 4.86
N GLY A 88 -28.50 -13.79 4.07
CA GLY A 88 -27.09 -13.37 4.02
C GLY A 88 -26.31 -13.91 5.20
N GLU A 89 -25.31 -13.15 5.64
CA GLU A 89 -24.47 -13.53 6.75
C GLU A 89 -25.22 -13.57 8.08
N PRO A 90 -24.99 -14.59 8.93
CA PRO A 90 -25.53 -14.60 10.28
C PRO A 90 -25.01 -13.43 11.12
N THR A 91 -25.91 -12.66 11.73
CA THR A 91 -25.57 -11.46 12.51
C THR A 91 -26.42 -11.32 13.78
N ALA A 92 -25.90 -10.60 14.78
CA ALA A 92 -26.60 -10.22 16.01
C ALA A 92 -26.11 -8.86 16.53
N MET A 93 -26.87 -8.25 17.44
CA MET A 93 -26.39 -7.14 18.27
C MET A 93 -25.84 -7.68 19.59
N SER A 94 -24.76 -7.10 20.10
CA SER A 94 -24.27 -7.40 21.45
C SER A 94 -25.18 -6.79 22.52
N GLY A 95 -25.31 -7.47 23.65
CA GLY A 95 -26.04 -7.02 24.84
C GLY A 95 -25.12 -6.83 26.04
N GLU A 96 -25.69 -6.94 27.25
CA GLU A 96 -24.94 -6.77 28.51
C GLU A 96 -23.72 -7.69 28.61
N GLY A 97 -22.62 -7.16 29.17
CA GLY A 97 -21.31 -7.80 29.23
C GLY A 97 -20.72 -8.06 27.85
N GLY A 98 -21.14 -7.30 26.83
CA GLY A 98 -20.71 -7.44 25.44
C GLY A 98 -21.18 -8.73 24.77
N ARG A 99 -22.12 -9.47 25.37
CA ARG A 99 -22.50 -10.82 24.92
C ARG A 99 -23.31 -10.75 23.63
N PHE A 100 -22.95 -11.58 22.65
CA PHE A 100 -23.77 -11.78 21.45
C PHE A 100 -24.21 -13.25 21.33
N SER A 101 -25.28 -13.47 20.56
CA SER A 101 -25.84 -14.79 20.26
C SER A 101 -26.35 -14.79 18.82
N ILE A 102 -25.52 -15.27 17.89
CA ILE A 102 -25.83 -15.35 16.46
C ILE A 102 -26.63 -16.62 16.18
N ASP A 103 -27.76 -16.48 15.51
CA ASP A 103 -28.51 -17.63 15.01
C ASP A 103 -27.78 -18.24 13.81
N ILE A 104 -27.35 -19.50 13.95
CA ILE A 104 -26.64 -20.26 12.92
C ILE A 104 -27.52 -21.32 12.27
N SER A 105 -28.84 -21.29 12.49
CA SER A 105 -29.78 -22.24 11.89
C SER A 105 -29.70 -22.25 10.37
N SER A 106 -29.38 -21.11 9.75
CA SER A 106 -29.16 -20.93 8.31
C SER A 106 -27.93 -21.66 7.77
N LEU A 107 -26.96 -22.01 8.62
CA LEU A 107 -25.72 -22.71 8.23
C LEU A 107 -25.92 -24.23 8.10
N ARG A 108 -27.09 -24.73 8.51
CA ARG A 108 -27.45 -26.14 8.37
C ARG A 108 -27.83 -26.44 6.92
N VAL A 109 -26.94 -27.18 6.27
CA VAL A 109 -27.14 -27.67 4.89
C VAL A 109 -27.76 -29.06 4.93
N ASP A 110 -28.66 -29.36 4.00
CA ASP A 110 -29.19 -30.73 3.82
C ASP A 110 -28.01 -31.69 3.55
N PRO A 111 -27.86 -32.78 4.32
CA PRO A 111 -26.79 -33.76 4.12
C PRO A 111 -26.72 -34.34 2.69
N ALA A 112 -27.81 -34.30 1.93
CA ALA A 112 -27.83 -34.70 0.51
C ALA A 112 -27.15 -33.68 -0.43
N VAL A 113 -27.02 -32.42 -0.01
CA VAL A 113 -26.37 -31.33 -0.74
C VAL A 113 -24.89 -31.19 -0.33
N GLY A 114 -24.61 -31.30 0.97
CA GLY A 114 -23.23 -31.24 1.48
C GLY A 114 -23.15 -31.12 3.00
N PRO A 115 -21.92 -31.04 3.57
CA PRO A 115 -21.75 -30.81 4.99
C PRO A 115 -22.30 -29.43 5.39
N SER A 116 -22.83 -29.33 6.61
CA SER A 116 -23.20 -28.03 7.17
C SER A 116 -21.98 -27.14 7.34
N LEU A 117 -22.17 -25.84 7.22
CA LEU A 117 -21.12 -24.83 7.38
C LEU A 117 -20.78 -24.70 8.88
N ASP A 118 -19.52 -24.90 9.25
CA ASP A 118 -19.07 -24.72 10.64
C ASP A 118 -18.77 -23.24 10.88
N PRO A 119 -19.49 -22.54 11.78
CA PRO A 119 -19.25 -21.13 12.06
C PRO A 119 -17.82 -20.86 12.59
N ARG A 120 -17.12 -21.88 13.11
CA ARG A 120 -15.73 -21.73 13.58
C ARG A 120 -14.71 -21.63 12.45
N ASN A 121 -15.09 -21.88 11.21
CA ASN A 121 -14.22 -21.74 10.05
C ASN A 121 -14.20 -20.31 9.50
N TYR A 122 -15.05 -19.43 10.04
CA TYR A 122 -15.22 -18.06 9.57
C TYR A 122 -14.80 -17.07 10.66
N PRO A 123 -14.13 -15.96 10.30
CA PRO A 123 -13.82 -14.91 11.25
C PRO A 123 -15.09 -14.20 11.74
N LEU A 124 -15.00 -13.66 12.95
CA LEU A 124 -16.01 -12.76 13.48
C LEU A 124 -15.58 -11.32 13.24
N TYR A 125 -16.53 -10.47 12.87
CA TYR A 125 -16.36 -9.03 12.90
C TYR A 125 -17.36 -8.40 13.85
N ALA A 126 -16.95 -7.28 14.45
CA ALA A 126 -17.82 -6.43 15.23
C ALA A 126 -17.61 -4.96 14.87
N LEU A 127 -18.71 -4.24 14.66
CA LEU A 127 -18.72 -2.81 14.39
C LEU A 127 -19.33 -2.08 15.59
N ALA A 128 -18.53 -1.18 16.20
CA ALA A 128 -19.06 -0.20 17.12
C ALA A 128 -19.74 0.92 16.32
N ILE A 129 -20.98 1.25 16.69
CA ILE A 129 -21.84 2.18 15.96
C ILE A 129 -21.91 3.51 16.71
N PRO A 130 -21.49 4.62 16.09
CA PRO A 130 -21.43 5.92 16.73
C PRO A 130 -22.81 6.37 17.22
N GLY A 131 -22.87 6.82 18.47
CA GLY A 131 -24.08 7.28 19.13
C GLY A 131 -25.05 6.18 19.59
N LYS A 132 -24.74 4.90 19.36
CA LYS A 132 -25.63 3.76 19.67
C LYS A 132 -24.97 2.67 20.50
N THR A 133 -23.73 2.35 20.17
CA THR A 133 -22.93 1.42 20.96
C THR A 133 -22.56 2.08 22.29
N LEU A 134 -22.70 1.30 23.36
CA LEU A 134 -22.38 1.74 24.71
C LEU A 134 -21.26 0.87 25.27
N GLU A 135 -20.20 1.50 25.75
CA GLU A 135 -19.14 0.83 26.51
C GLU A 135 -19.54 0.78 27.99
N GLU A 136 -19.56 -0.43 28.57
CA GLU A 136 -19.77 -0.61 30.01
C GLU A 136 -18.52 -0.23 30.80
N THR A 137 -18.60 0.83 31.59
CA THR A 137 -17.54 1.23 32.52
C THR A 137 -17.99 1.10 33.97
N TYR A 138 -17.05 1.14 34.92
CA TYR A 138 -17.38 1.16 36.35
C TYR A 138 -18.18 2.41 36.78
N ARG A 139 -18.15 3.48 35.98
CA ARG A 139 -18.92 4.73 36.22
C ARG A 139 -20.29 4.74 35.53
N GLY A 140 -20.61 3.70 34.76
CA GLY A 140 -21.81 3.60 33.95
C GLY A 140 -21.49 3.46 32.46
N ASP A 141 -22.53 3.28 31.66
CA ASP A 141 -22.43 3.13 30.22
C ASP A 141 -21.98 4.46 29.58
N VAL A 142 -20.93 4.41 28.74
CA VAL A 142 -20.41 5.54 27.96
C VAL A 142 -20.75 5.33 26.49
N VAL A 143 -21.19 6.38 25.79
CA VAL A 143 -21.53 6.29 24.37
C VAL A 143 -20.26 6.29 23.54
N VAL A 144 -20.15 5.36 22.60
CA VAL A 144 -19.08 5.37 21.59
C VAL A 144 -19.39 6.48 20.57
N GLU A 145 -18.46 7.41 20.39
CA GLU A 145 -18.67 8.60 19.54
C GLU A 145 -18.28 8.37 18.07
N GLN A 146 -17.32 7.48 17.82
CA GLN A 146 -16.79 7.17 16.50
C GLN A 146 -16.87 5.67 16.24
N ALA A 147 -17.18 5.30 14.99
CA ALA A 147 -17.17 3.92 14.57
C ALA A 147 -15.75 3.35 14.61
N TYR A 148 -15.64 2.06 14.90
CA TYR A 148 -14.43 1.28 14.67
C TYR A 148 -14.81 -0.19 14.43
N LEU A 149 -13.99 -0.86 13.62
CA LEU A 149 -14.19 -2.23 13.21
C LEU A 149 -13.18 -3.13 13.95
N MET A 150 -13.68 -4.18 14.59
CA MET A 150 -12.87 -5.21 15.22
C MET A 150 -13.11 -6.55 14.56
N SER A 151 -12.14 -7.45 14.68
CA SER A 151 -12.27 -8.80 14.21
C SER A 151 -11.59 -9.83 15.12
N ALA A 152 -11.92 -11.09 14.91
CA ALA A 152 -11.28 -12.22 15.56
C ALA A 152 -11.09 -13.36 14.54
N SER A 153 -9.94 -14.05 14.65
CA SER A 153 -9.64 -15.21 13.80
C SER A 153 -10.72 -16.30 13.89
N PRO A 154 -10.88 -17.13 12.85
CA PRO A 154 -11.80 -18.26 12.88
C PRO A 154 -11.71 -19.08 14.17
N GLY A 155 -12.86 -19.28 14.82
CA GLY A 155 -12.99 -20.07 16.05
C GLY A 155 -12.73 -19.31 17.35
N ILE A 156 -12.16 -18.09 17.28
CA ILE A 156 -12.01 -17.19 18.43
C ILE A 156 -13.32 -16.42 18.63
N ARG A 157 -13.85 -16.44 19.86
CA ARG A 157 -15.21 -15.93 20.19
C ARG A 157 -15.22 -14.60 20.94
N ASN A 158 -14.05 -14.10 21.32
CA ASN A 158 -13.91 -12.76 21.85
C ASN A 158 -13.48 -11.86 20.69
N VAL A 159 -14.24 -10.82 20.42
CA VAL A 159 -13.92 -9.80 19.41
C VAL A 159 -13.45 -8.55 20.14
N THR A 160 -12.15 -8.28 20.04
CA THR A 160 -11.46 -7.22 20.78
C THR A 160 -10.45 -6.50 19.88
N PRO A 161 -9.95 -5.32 20.26
CA PRO A 161 -8.84 -4.68 19.54
C PRO A 161 -7.60 -5.58 19.46
N LEU A 162 -7.34 -6.38 20.50
CA LEU A 162 -6.21 -7.31 20.56
C LEU A 162 -6.40 -8.52 19.64
N THR A 163 -7.61 -9.09 19.55
CA THR A 163 -7.88 -10.17 18.58
C THR A 163 -7.83 -9.68 17.15
N THR A 164 -8.17 -8.40 16.93
CA THR A 164 -8.08 -7.73 15.64
C THR A 164 -6.61 -7.65 15.21
N LEU A 165 -5.74 -7.14 16.10
CA LEU A 165 -4.30 -7.11 15.88
C LEU A 165 -3.72 -8.52 15.62
N ALA A 166 -4.06 -9.50 16.46
CA ALA A 166 -3.59 -10.88 16.29
C ALA A 166 -3.99 -11.49 14.94
N ARG A 167 -5.23 -11.24 14.50
CA ARG A 167 -5.74 -11.73 13.22
C ARG A 167 -4.99 -11.10 12.05
N PHE A 168 -4.84 -9.78 12.00
CA PHE A 168 -4.18 -9.12 10.88
C PHE A 168 -2.67 -9.39 10.84
N ARG A 169 -2.02 -9.65 11.99
CA ARG A 169 -0.65 -10.21 12.03
C ARG A 169 -0.59 -11.57 11.35
N ALA A 170 -1.56 -12.45 11.62
CA ALA A 170 -1.65 -13.76 10.98
C ALA A 170 -1.96 -13.68 9.48
N ASP A 171 -2.83 -12.75 9.07
CA ASP A 171 -3.12 -12.50 7.65
C ASP A 171 -1.90 -11.96 6.90
N ALA A 172 -1.17 -11.01 7.47
CA ALA A 172 0.07 -10.49 6.89
C ALA A 172 1.14 -11.59 6.77
N ALA A 173 1.36 -12.38 7.83
CA ALA A 173 2.32 -13.49 7.81
C ALA A 173 1.98 -14.55 6.74
N ARG A 174 0.69 -14.87 6.56
CA ARG A 174 0.21 -15.77 5.50
C ARG A 174 0.48 -15.22 4.10
N ARG A 175 0.24 -13.92 3.87
CA ARG A 175 0.49 -13.27 2.58
C ARG A 175 1.98 -13.21 2.25
N ASN A 176 2.82 -12.94 3.23
CA ASN A 176 4.27 -12.84 3.06
C ASN A 176 5.00 -14.18 2.92
N SER A 177 4.28 -15.32 2.96
CA SER A 177 4.87 -16.66 2.89
C SER A 177 6.03 -16.88 3.88
N LEU A 178 6.03 -16.15 5.00
CA LEU A 178 6.99 -16.35 6.08
C LEU A 178 6.86 -17.80 6.58
N SER A 179 7.96 -18.36 7.10
CA SER A 179 7.97 -19.70 7.73
C SER A 179 6.76 -19.88 8.65
N PRO A 180 6.25 -21.11 8.87
CA PRO A 180 4.95 -21.34 9.52
C PRO A 180 5.00 -20.94 11.00
N VAL A 181 4.89 -19.65 11.28
CA VAL A 181 4.63 -19.11 12.61
C VAL A 181 3.18 -19.48 12.92
N SER A 182 2.97 -20.11 14.06
CA SER A 182 1.63 -20.49 14.46
C SER A 182 0.81 -19.24 14.82
N ASP A 183 -0.48 -19.24 14.51
CA ASP A 183 -1.38 -18.15 14.91
C ASP A 183 -1.32 -17.88 16.43
N SER A 184 -0.99 -18.89 17.25
CA SER A 184 -0.78 -18.73 18.69
C SER A 184 0.46 -17.93 19.06
N GLU A 185 1.54 -18.00 18.27
CA GLU A 185 2.74 -17.17 18.49
C GLU A 185 2.46 -15.72 18.08
N LEU A 186 1.69 -15.50 17.01
CA LEU A 186 1.25 -14.16 16.58
C LEU A 186 0.21 -13.55 17.52
N ALA A 187 -0.48 -14.38 18.29
CA ALA A 187 -1.39 -13.97 19.35
C ALA A 187 -0.71 -13.72 20.70
N ASN A 188 0.62 -13.82 20.76
CA ASN A 188 1.42 -13.41 21.91
C ASN A 188 2.08 -12.07 21.62
N LEU A 189 2.01 -11.16 22.59
CA LEU A 189 2.66 -9.86 22.56
C LEU A 189 3.26 -9.57 23.94
N ASP A 190 4.57 -9.75 24.08
CA ASP A 190 5.31 -9.54 25.34
C ASP A 190 4.68 -10.21 26.57
N GLY A 191 4.20 -11.45 26.41
CA GLY A 191 3.57 -12.22 27.47
C GLY A 191 2.06 -11.98 27.63
N LEU A 192 1.46 -11.13 26.81
CA LEU A 192 0.00 -10.93 26.73
C LEU A 192 -0.61 -11.94 25.75
N ASN A 193 -1.72 -12.55 26.17
CA ASN A 193 -2.54 -13.37 25.29
C ASN A 193 -3.61 -12.51 24.63
N LEU A 194 -3.42 -12.20 23.34
CA LEU A 194 -4.30 -11.34 22.58
C LEU A 194 -5.72 -11.91 22.38
N TRP A 195 -5.92 -13.23 22.57
CA TRP A 195 -7.23 -13.89 22.43
C TRP A 195 -8.09 -13.92 23.70
N GLN A 196 -7.52 -13.53 24.84
CA GLN A 196 -8.18 -13.64 26.13
C GLN A 196 -9.19 -12.50 26.37
N ASP A 197 -10.24 -12.79 27.16
CA ASP A 197 -11.03 -11.73 27.81
C ASP A 197 -10.18 -11.11 28.92
N TYR A 198 -9.49 -10.01 28.58
CA TYR A 198 -8.55 -9.32 29.46
C TYR A 198 -9.25 -8.67 30.67
N ILE A 199 -10.56 -8.39 30.59
CA ILE A 199 -11.33 -7.83 31.71
C ILE A 199 -11.52 -8.90 32.79
N ILE A 200 -11.96 -10.10 32.41
CA ILE A 200 -12.10 -11.22 33.36
C ILE A 200 -10.73 -11.66 33.89
N ALA A 201 -9.70 -11.59 33.05
CA ALA A 201 -8.34 -11.90 33.45
C ALA A 201 -7.78 -10.94 34.51
N GLY A 202 -8.35 -9.74 34.63
CA GLY A 202 -7.79 -8.66 35.45
C GLY A 202 -6.46 -8.14 34.89
N ASP A 203 -6.28 -8.21 33.57
CA ASP A 203 -5.05 -7.76 32.91
C ASP A 203 -5.17 -6.28 32.54
N GLU A 204 -4.74 -5.42 33.46
CA GLU A 204 -4.77 -3.96 33.30
C GLU A 204 -3.91 -3.47 32.14
N ARG A 205 -2.82 -4.18 31.81
CA ARG A 205 -1.93 -3.83 30.69
C ARG A 205 -2.63 -4.09 29.36
N ALA A 206 -3.19 -5.29 29.19
CA ALA A 206 -3.99 -5.62 28.01
C ALA A 206 -5.21 -4.70 27.87
N HIS A 207 -5.86 -4.33 28.98
CA HIS A 207 -6.97 -3.37 28.97
C HIS A 207 -6.56 -1.99 28.44
N ALA A 208 -5.45 -1.43 28.93
CA ALA A 208 -4.95 -0.13 28.48
C ALA A 208 -4.56 -0.15 26.99
N TYR A 209 -3.88 -1.20 26.53
CA TYR A 209 -3.55 -1.37 25.11
C TYR A 209 -4.78 -1.52 24.24
N ALA A 210 -5.76 -2.32 24.66
CA ALA A 210 -6.99 -2.53 23.89
C ALA A 210 -7.71 -1.20 23.65
N ARG A 211 -7.92 -0.39 24.71
CA ARG A 211 -8.56 0.93 24.58
C ARG A 211 -7.78 1.89 23.67
N ALA A 212 -6.44 1.89 23.75
CA ALA A 212 -5.62 2.75 22.91
C ALA A 212 -5.70 2.34 21.44
N LEU A 213 -5.66 1.04 21.16
CA LEU A 213 -5.82 0.50 19.82
C LEU A 213 -7.23 0.74 19.27
N ALA A 214 -8.28 0.69 20.10
CA ALA A 214 -9.63 1.03 19.67
C ALA A 214 -9.76 2.50 19.27
N ARG A 215 -9.17 3.40 20.06
CA ARG A 215 -9.13 4.83 19.72
C ARG A 215 -8.34 5.10 18.44
N PHE A 216 -7.23 4.39 18.23
CA PHE A 216 -6.49 4.43 16.96
C PHE A 216 -7.34 3.91 15.79
N MET A 217 -7.95 2.72 15.89
CA MET A 217 -8.82 2.20 14.82
C MET A 217 -10.01 3.14 14.52
N ALA A 218 -10.55 3.82 15.53
CA ALA A 218 -11.63 4.78 15.37
C ALA A 218 -11.22 6.04 14.59
N SER A 219 -9.96 6.49 14.73
CA SER A 219 -9.46 7.66 13.98
C SER A 219 -9.28 7.38 12.49
N GLN A 220 -9.24 6.10 12.09
CA GLN A 220 -9.03 5.69 10.71
C GLN A 220 -10.34 5.48 9.93
N ILE A 221 -11.49 5.42 10.61
CA ILE A 221 -12.77 5.29 9.92
C ILE A 221 -13.15 6.62 9.27
N PRO A 222 -13.46 6.64 7.95
CA PRO A 222 -13.80 7.88 7.26
C PRO A 222 -15.03 8.57 7.88
N ASP A 223 -14.98 9.89 7.98
CA ASP A 223 -16.11 10.72 8.45
C ASP A 223 -17.40 10.44 7.68
N SER A 224 -17.31 10.18 6.37
CA SER A 224 -18.46 9.84 5.55
C SER A 224 -19.18 8.56 6.02
N TYR A 225 -18.43 7.59 6.54
CA TYR A 225 -19.02 6.36 7.07
C TYR A 225 -19.63 6.60 8.45
N ASN A 226 -18.94 7.35 9.33
CA ASN A 226 -19.47 7.79 10.62
C ASN A 226 -20.82 8.53 10.48
N GLN A 227 -20.95 9.38 9.47
CA GLN A 227 -22.19 10.11 9.16
C GLN A 227 -23.33 9.17 8.73
N VAL A 228 -23.03 8.10 8.00
CA VAL A 228 -24.02 7.08 7.61
C VAL A 228 -24.46 6.27 8.84
N LEU A 229 -23.50 5.82 9.64
CA LEU A 229 -23.75 4.96 10.81
C LEU A 229 -24.47 5.67 11.96
N SER A 230 -24.28 6.98 12.10
CA SER A 230 -24.94 7.81 13.13
C SER A 230 -26.42 8.10 12.82
N GLN A 231 -26.93 7.78 11.63
CA GLN A 231 -28.34 8.01 11.29
C GLN A 231 -29.27 7.18 12.19
N PRO A 232 -30.46 7.68 12.59
CA PRO A 232 -31.36 7.00 13.52
C PRO A 232 -31.79 5.59 13.11
N GLY A 233 -31.86 5.31 11.80
CA GLY A 233 -32.25 4.00 11.26
C GLY A 233 -31.08 3.05 11.00
N SER A 234 -29.84 3.52 11.15
CA SER A 234 -28.69 2.66 10.92
C SER A 234 -28.55 1.61 12.01
N ASP A 235 -28.11 0.43 11.65
CA ASP A 235 -27.93 -0.67 12.59
C ASP A 235 -26.59 -1.40 12.40
N GLY A 236 -25.68 -0.83 11.61
CA GLY A 236 -24.35 -1.38 11.35
C GLY A 236 -24.30 -2.41 10.22
N THR A 237 -25.38 -2.56 9.45
CA THR A 237 -25.44 -3.42 8.26
C THR A 237 -25.07 -2.69 6.97
N GLU A 238 -24.75 -1.40 7.05
CA GLU A 238 -24.40 -0.57 5.91
C GLU A 238 -23.02 -0.95 5.34
N ARG A 239 -22.96 -1.17 4.03
CA ARG A 239 -21.71 -1.47 3.31
C ARG A 239 -21.18 -0.20 2.66
N HIS A 240 -20.17 0.40 3.27
CA HIS A 240 -19.60 1.70 2.83
C HIS A 240 -18.11 1.63 2.49
N MET A 241 -17.44 0.52 2.85
CA MET A 241 -16.03 0.30 2.54
C MET A 241 -15.89 -0.69 1.38
N SER A 242 -14.75 -0.72 0.72
CA SER A 242 -14.38 -1.86 -0.14
C SER A 242 -13.77 -2.96 0.73
N THR A 243 -13.65 -4.17 0.19
CA THR A 243 -12.89 -5.25 0.82
C THR A 243 -11.45 -4.81 1.12
N ASP A 244 -10.78 -4.20 0.13
CA ASP A 244 -9.42 -3.71 0.25
C ASP A 244 -9.28 -2.65 1.36
N ALA A 245 -10.27 -1.78 1.53
CA ALA A 245 -10.29 -0.78 2.59
C ALA A 245 -10.28 -1.43 3.98
N VAL A 246 -11.08 -2.48 4.21
CA VAL A 246 -11.09 -3.21 5.49
C VAL A 246 -9.72 -3.82 5.78
N PHE A 247 -9.07 -4.40 4.76
CA PHE A 247 -7.74 -4.97 4.91
C PHE A 247 -6.68 -3.90 5.19
N LEU A 248 -6.73 -2.76 4.49
CA LEU A 248 -5.81 -1.64 4.71
C LEU A 248 -5.90 -1.08 6.14
N LEU A 249 -7.10 -0.91 6.68
CA LEU A 249 -7.29 -0.54 8.09
C LEU A 249 -6.64 -1.55 9.04
N GLY A 250 -6.83 -2.84 8.76
CA GLY A 250 -6.20 -3.93 9.51
C GLY A 250 -4.67 -3.92 9.45
N TYR A 251 -4.08 -3.66 8.28
CA TYR A 251 -2.62 -3.59 8.13
C TYR A 251 -2.03 -2.35 8.77
N SER A 252 -2.71 -1.20 8.67
CA SER A 252 -2.30 0.01 9.36
C SER A 252 -2.30 -0.17 10.88
N LEU A 253 -3.27 -0.90 11.44
CA LEU A 253 -3.26 -1.31 12.85
C LEU A 253 -2.01 -2.13 13.20
N VAL A 254 -1.61 -3.09 12.35
CA VAL A 254 -0.42 -3.91 12.61
C VAL A 254 0.86 -3.07 12.59
N GLN A 255 1.01 -2.20 11.59
CA GLN A 255 2.20 -1.34 11.44
C GLN A 255 2.34 -0.35 12.61
N ASN A 256 1.24 0.21 13.09
CA ASN A 256 1.25 1.28 14.10
C ASN A 256 1.03 0.78 15.53
N ALA A 257 0.81 -0.52 15.75
CA ALA A 257 0.56 -1.07 17.07
C ALA A 257 1.71 -0.81 18.05
N SER A 258 2.97 -0.92 17.60
CA SER A 258 4.16 -0.67 18.44
C SER A 258 4.18 0.76 18.97
N ASP A 259 3.84 1.73 18.12
CA ASP A 259 3.90 3.15 18.45
C ASP A 259 2.75 3.52 19.40
N VAL A 260 1.56 3.01 19.14
CA VAL A 260 0.41 3.13 20.06
C VAL A 260 0.75 2.54 21.42
N ILE A 261 1.36 1.34 21.47
CA ILE A 261 1.76 0.68 22.72
C ILE A 261 2.85 1.48 23.44
N ALA A 262 3.84 2.01 22.72
CA ALA A 262 4.91 2.79 23.30
C ALA A 262 4.38 4.07 23.99
N VAL A 263 3.37 4.73 23.41
CA VAL A 263 2.68 5.86 24.04
C VAL A 263 2.02 5.45 25.36
N VAL A 264 1.32 4.31 25.37
CA VAL A 264 0.69 3.79 26.59
C VAL A 264 1.73 3.44 27.65
N ASP A 265 2.81 2.76 27.28
CA ASP A 265 3.88 2.37 28.20
C ASP A 265 4.58 3.58 28.82
N ALA A 266 4.84 4.62 28.03
CA ALA A 266 5.39 5.88 28.50
C ALA A 266 4.46 6.56 29.51
N ALA A 267 3.15 6.55 29.27
CA ALA A 267 2.16 7.10 30.19
C ALA A 267 1.98 6.26 31.47
N ALA A 268 2.09 4.93 31.35
CA ALA A 268 1.94 4.00 32.47
C ALA A 268 3.04 4.15 33.52
N ALA A 269 4.28 4.37 33.07
CA ALA A 269 5.49 4.26 33.88
C ALA A 269 5.53 2.97 34.74
N GLY A 270 4.96 1.88 34.22
CA GLY A 270 4.84 0.57 34.89
C GLY A 270 3.57 0.34 35.72
N ASN A 271 2.62 1.29 35.78
CA ASN A 271 1.33 1.12 36.44
C ASN A 271 0.15 1.39 35.48
N PHE A 272 -0.53 0.33 35.05
CA PHE A 272 -1.60 0.39 34.05
C PHE A 272 -3.00 0.67 34.63
N SER A 273 -3.18 0.57 35.95
CA SER A 273 -4.49 0.70 36.62
C SER A 273 -5.20 2.05 36.47
N ASN A 274 -4.48 3.13 36.14
CA ASN A 274 -5.02 4.50 36.14
C ASN A 274 -4.69 5.30 34.88
N ILE A 275 -4.38 4.64 33.77
CA ILE A 275 -4.11 5.33 32.52
C ILE A 275 -5.42 5.88 31.96
N ASP A 276 -5.45 7.20 31.76
CA ASP A 276 -6.52 7.86 31.02
C ASP A 276 -6.14 7.84 29.53
N VAL A 277 -6.66 6.83 28.82
CA VAL A 277 -6.36 6.61 27.39
C VAL A 277 -6.95 7.70 26.50
N ASP A 278 -8.01 8.37 26.96
CA ASP A 278 -8.75 9.36 26.18
C ASP A 278 -7.94 10.65 25.96
N VAL A 279 -6.93 10.90 26.80
CA VAL A 279 -6.05 12.09 26.73
C VAL A 279 -4.67 11.81 26.13
N LEU A 280 -4.37 10.56 25.76
CA LEU A 280 -3.08 10.21 25.17
C LEU A 280 -2.92 10.83 23.78
N ASP A 281 -1.70 11.19 23.41
CA ASP A 281 -1.39 11.65 22.06
C ASP A 281 -1.02 10.42 21.21
N LEU A 282 -2.03 9.86 20.54
CA LEU A 282 -1.86 8.68 19.69
C LEU A 282 -1.46 9.11 18.28
N PRO A 283 -0.73 8.27 17.52
CA PRO A 283 -0.36 8.60 16.15
C PRO A 283 -1.59 8.83 15.28
N GLU A 284 -1.55 9.92 14.50
CA GLU A 284 -2.55 10.24 13.47
C GLU A 284 -2.04 9.73 12.12
N VAL A 285 -2.65 8.66 11.62
CA VAL A 285 -2.20 7.97 10.39
C VAL A 285 -3.34 7.97 9.38
N PRO A 286 -3.29 8.85 8.35
CA PRO A 286 -4.23 8.78 7.24
C PRO A 286 -4.00 7.49 6.45
N VAL A 287 -5.08 6.90 5.94
CA VAL A 287 -5.03 5.66 5.14
C VAL A 287 -5.81 5.84 3.84
N GLU A 288 -5.18 5.53 2.71
CA GLU A 288 -5.82 5.63 1.40
C GLU A 288 -6.59 4.35 1.07
N LEU A 289 -7.89 4.36 1.40
CA LEU A 289 -8.79 3.22 1.30
C LEU A 289 -9.15 2.82 -0.15
N ALA A 290 -8.80 3.63 -1.15
CA ALA A 290 -9.00 3.28 -2.55
C ALA A 290 -8.04 2.19 -3.05
N ASN A 291 -7.01 1.83 -2.27
CA ASN A 291 -5.99 0.84 -2.62
C ASN A 291 -5.36 1.07 -4.01
N PRO A 292 -4.74 2.24 -4.25
CA PRO A 292 -4.16 2.56 -5.55
C PRO A 292 -3.03 1.59 -5.91
N VAL A 293 -2.75 1.48 -7.21
CA VAL A 293 -1.53 0.81 -7.71
C VAL A 293 -0.41 1.83 -7.69
N LEU A 294 0.75 1.47 -7.13
CA LEU A 294 1.92 2.33 -6.95
C LEU A 294 3.15 1.67 -7.58
N LEU A 295 4.04 2.48 -8.15
CA LEU A 295 5.37 2.09 -8.61
C LEU A 295 6.22 1.81 -7.38
N THR A 296 6.64 0.58 -7.16
CA THR A 296 7.45 0.21 -5.98
C THR A 296 8.91 0.00 -6.34
N GLY A 297 9.22 -0.28 -7.62
CA GLY A 297 10.58 -0.52 -8.06
C GLY A 297 10.85 -0.20 -9.52
N GLN A 298 12.10 0.08 -9.83
CA GLN A 298 12.60 0.12 -11.21
C GLN A 298 13.93 -0.62 -11.33
N GLN A 299 14.06 -1.40 -12.40
CA GLN A 299 15.31 -2.01 -12.81
C GLN A 299 15.90 -1.22 -13.96
N VAL A 300 17.09 -0.65 -13.77
CA VAL A 300 17.78 0.17 -14.78
C VAL A 300 18.91 -0.65 -15.38
N LEU A 301 18.85 -0.89 -16.68
CA LEU A 301 19.89 -1.57 -17.44
C LEU A 301 20.56 -0.57 -18.38
N ALA A 302 21.75 -0.09 -18.03
CA ALA A 302 22.47 0.94 -18.79
C ALA A 302 23.95 0.62 -19.02
N HIS A 303 24.33 -0.67 -19.00
CA HIS A 303 25.70 -1.09 -19.29
C HIS A 303 25.74 -2.24 -20.30
N SER A 304 26.79 -2.32 -21.13
CA SER A 304 26.95 -3.40 -22.10
C SER A 304 27.72 -4.58 -21.50
N ARG A 305 27.10 -5.77 -21.42
CA ARG A 305 27.75 -7.04 -21.04
C ARG A 305 29.04 -7.33 -21.78
N ARG A 306 29.10 -6.94 -23.06
CA ARG A 306 30.24 -7.25 -23.96
C ARG A 306 31.38 -6.23 -23.86
N GLY A 307 31.29 -5.25 -22.96
CA GLY A 307 32.24 -4.14 -22.88
C GLY A 307 32.30 -3.27 -24.15
N GLN A 308 31.24 -3.29 -24.96
CA GLN A 308 31.06 -2.39 -26.09
C GLN A 308 30.51 -1.04 -25.60
N GLY A 309 30.71 0.04 -26.36
CA GLY A 309 30.03 1.30 -26.10
C GLY A 309 28.52 1.19 -26.29
N LEU A 310 27.79 2.14 -25.70
CA LEU A 310 26.36 2.35 -25.90
C LEU A 310 26.14 3.19 -27.18
N PRO A 311 25.08 2.94 -27.95
CA PRO A 311 24.03 1.96 -27.69
C PRO A 311 24.51 0.53 -28.00
N THR A 312 23.99 -0.45 -27.28
CA THR A 312 24.27 -1.88 -27.49
C THR A 312 22.96 -2.64 -27.72
N SER A 313 23.04 -3.92 -28.09
CA SER A 313 21.85 -4.77 -28.24
C SER A 313 21.05 -4.77 -26.94
N THR A 314 19.73 -4.64 -27.02
CA THR A 314 18.86 -4.64 -25.81
C THR A 314 18.95 -5.94 -25.00
N SER A 315 19.38 -7.04 -25.62
CA SER A 315 19.67 -8.31 -24.95
C SER A 315 21.04 -8.36 -24.24
N ASP A 316 21.95 -7.46 -24.60
CA ASP A 316 23.29 -7.33 -24.04
C ASP A 316 23.36 -6.20 -22.98
N LEU A 317 22.26 -5.49 -22.72
CA LEU A 317 22.15 -4.55 -21.60
C LEU A 317 22.16 -5.29 -20.26
N GLU A 318 22.88 -4.76 -19.28
CA GLU A 318 22.98 -5.26 -17.90
C GLU A 318 22.51 -4.24 -16.89
N LEU A 319 21.99 -4.75 -15.76
CA LEU A 319 21.56 -3.96 -14.60
C LEU A 319 22.70 -3.06 -14.12
N SER A 320 22.43 -1.78 -13.98
CA SER A 320 23.37 -0.80 -13.44
C SER A 320 22.79 -0.07 -12.24
N ALA A 321 21.48 -0.13 -12.03
CA ALA A 321 20.85 0.31 -10.80
C ALA A 321 19.49 -0.38 -10.58
N GLU A 322 19.07 -0.40 -9.32
CA GLU A 322 17.70 -0.69 -8.89
C GLU A 322 17.21 0.46 -8.03
N LEU A 323 16.02 0.97 -8.32
CA LEU A 323 15.38 2.03 -7.53
C LEU A 323 14.21 1.44 -6.76
N PHE A 324 14.03 1.92 -5.53
CA PHE A 324 12.99 1.52 -4.59
C PHE A 324 12.22 2.77 -4.20
N PHE A 325 10.88 2.68 -4.18
CA PHE A 325 9.98 3.78 -3.90
C PHE A 325 9.21 3.49 -2.63
N ASP A 326 9.38 4.34 -1.63
CA ASP A 326 8.79 4.15 -0.31
C ASP A 326 7.58 5.06 -0.13
N TYR A 327 6.51 4.57 0.49
CA TYR A 327 5.24 5.30 0.64
C TYR A 327 4.71 5.28 2.06
N THR A 328 3.96 6.31 2.42
CA THR A 328 3.06 6.33 3.59
C THR A 328 1.82 5.45 3.36
N GLU A 329 1.06 5.21 4.43
CA GLU A 329 -0.21 4.47 4.40
C GLU A 329 -1.34 5.18 3.63
N ASP A 330 -1.21 6.48 3.36
CA ASP A 330 -2.07 7.23 2.45
C ASP A 330 -1.53 7.31 1.00
N GLY A 331 -0.41 6.64 0.72
CA GLY A 331 0.15 6.52 -0.63
C GLY A 331 0.94 7.75 -1.11
N GLN A 332 1.38 8.61 -0.20
CA GLN A 332 2.31 9.71 -0.46
C GLN A 332 3.75 9.18 -0.51
N LEU A 333 4.53 9.58 -1.52
CA LEU A 333 5.92 9.12 -1.67
C LEU A 333 6.83 9.70 -0.57
N LEU A 334 7.48 8.86 0.22
CA LEU A 334 8.43 9.23 1.28
C LEU A 334 9.87 9.34 0.77
N SER A 335 10.31 8.35 -0.01
CA SER A 335 11.68 8.30 -0.53
C SER A 335 11.82 7.55 -1.83
N VAL A 336 12.90 7.87 -2.55
CA VAL A 336 13.40 7.06 -3.66
C VAL A 336 14.84 6.67 -3.33
N SER A 337 15.05 5.39 -3.04
CA SER A 337 16.35 4.82 -2.70
C SER A 337 16.91 4.06 -3.89
N SER A 338 18.24 3.93 -4.00
CA SER A 338 18.88 3.24 -5.12
C SER A 338 20.06 2.37 -4.71
N ARG A 339 20.12 1.18 -5.30
CA ARG A 339 21.36 0.41 -5.45
C ARG A 339 21.99 0.81 -6.78
N GLY A 340 23.18 1.40 -6.77
CA GLY A 340 23.69 2.15 -7.93
C GLY A 340 23.20 3.60 -7.89
N CYS A 341 23.11 4.26 -9.05
CA CYS A 341 22.89 5.70 -9.09
C CYS A 341 21.50 6.11 -9.60
N ILE A 342 20.90 7.08 -8.92
CA ILE A 342 19.68 7.78 -9.35
C ILE A 342 20.09 8.82 -10.40
N ALA A 343 19.19 9.18 -11.30
CA ALA A 343 19.38 10.34 -12.19
C ALA A 343 18.19 11.32 -12.00
N PRO A 344 18.18 12.11 -10.90
CA PRO A 344 17.03 12.95 -10.60
C PRO A 344 16.76 14.02 -11.68
N SER A 345 15.51 14.49 -11.79
CA SER A 345 15.09 15.41 -12.84
C SER A 345 14.22 16.50 -12.24
N LEU A 346 14.62 17.77 -12.36
CA LEU A 346 13.82 18.90 -11.85
C LEU A 346 12.40 18.93 -12.45
N PRO A 347 12.20 18.72 -13.76
CA PRO A 347 10.84 18.59 -14.31
C PRO A 347 10.05 17.45 -13.67
N GLU A 348 10.68 16.31 -13.36
CA GLU A 348 9.98 15.18 -12.74
C GLU A 348 9.64 15.44 -11.27
N LEU A 349 10.55 16.04 -10.51
CA LEU A 349 10.26 16.49 -9.16
C LEU A 349 9.10 17.50 -9.16
N ALA A 350 9.08 18.43 -10.12
CA ALA A 350 7.97 19.37 -10.26
C ALA A 350 6.64 18.68 -10.63
N ARG A 351 6.66 17.59 -11.40
CA ARG A 351 5.47 16.75 -11.66
C ARG A 351 4.97 16.10 -10.39
N LEU A 352 5.86 15.52 -9.60
CA LEU A 352 5.49 14.91 -8.32
C LEU A 352 4.95 15.95 -7.32
N ILE A 353 5.54 17.14 -7.28
CA ILE A 353 5.08 18.22 -6.40
C ILE A 353 3.65 18.64 -6.72
N GLN A 354 3.23 18.65 -7.99
CA GLN A 354 1.86 18.99 -8.36
C GLN A 354 0.81 18.04 -7.76
N VAL A 355 1.19 16.80 -7.37
CA VAL A 355 0.31 15.79 -6.71
C VAL A 355 0.49 15.84 -5.21
N ASP A 356 1.32 16.71 -4.67
CA ASP A 356 1.72 16.62 -3.27
C ASP A 356 2.28 15.22 -2.95
N GLY A 357 3.08 14.64 -3.86
CA GLY A 357 3.70 13.33 -3.64
C GLY A 357 2.83 12.10 -3.90
N TYR A 358 1.52 12.24 -4.16
CA TYR A 358 0.62 11.11 -4.39
C TYR A 358 0.75 10.53 -5.82
N MET A 359 1.77 9.71 -6.07
CA MET A 359 2.08 9.18 -7.41
C MET A 359 0.89 8.52 -8.13
N ALA A 360 -0.05 7.91 -7.41
CA ALA A 360 -1.25 7.30 -7.98
C ALA A 360 -2.17 8.26 -8.76
N GLN A 361 -2.11 9.58 -8.49
CA GLN A 361 -2.91 10.54 -9.25
C GLN A 361 -2.24 10.95 -10.57
N LEU A 362 -0.96 10.62 -10.77
CA LEU A 362 -0.27 10.75 -12.05
C LEU A 362 -0.69 9.62 -12.99
N LYS A 363 -1.02 9.97 -14.24
CA LYS A 363 -1.26 8.96 -15.30
C LYS A 363 -0.02 8.13 -15.59
N THR A 364 1.12 8.82 -15.61
CA THR A 364 2.46 8.22 -15.69
C THR A 364 3.21 8.55 -14.41
N GLN A 365 3.32 7.57 -13.51
CA GLN A 365 3.75 7.77 -12.11
C GLN A 365 5.19 8.29 -11.95
N TRP A 366 6.14 7.73 -12.70
CA TRP A 366 7.53 8.21 -12.70
C TRP A 366 8.08 8.15 -14.13
N LEU A 367 8.70 9.22 -14.61
CA LEU A 367 9.35 9.21 -15.93
C LEU A 367 10.67 8.43 -15.90
N PRO A 368 11.03 7.76 -17.01
CA PRO A 368 12.27 6.99 -17.05
C PRO A 368 13.50 7.89 -16.96
N THR A 369 14.46 7.46 -16.15
CA THR A 369 15.77 8.08 -15.99
C THR A 369 16.82 6.98 -15.84
N ALA A 370 18.06 7.24 -16.26
CA ALA A 370 19.17 6.30 -16.10
C ALA A 370 20.50 7.04 -15.94
N ALA A 371 21.35 6.59 -15.02
CA ALA A 371 22.75 6.98 -15.00
C ALA A 371 23.53 6.10 -16.00
N LEU A 372 24.08 6.72 -17.04
CA LEU A 372 24.88 5.99 -18.05
C LEU A 372 26.35 5.80 -17.64
N SER A 373 26.75 6.32 -16.49
CA SER A 373 28.13 6.23 -15.99
C SER A 373 28.49 4.81 -15.56
N LEU A 374 29.72 4.38 -15.86
CA LEU A 374 30.28 3.12 -15.34
C LEU A 374 30.21 3.00 -13.81
N GLU A 375 30.32 4.11 -13.07
CA GLU A 375 30.26 4.12 -11.61
C GLU A 375 28.97 3.49 -11.06
N SER A 376 27.82 3.73 -11.69
CA SER A 376 26.55 3.14 -11.26
C SER A 376 26.62 1.62 -11.26
N ARG A 377 27.18 1.03 -12.33
CA ARG A 377 27.36 -0.42 -12.45
C ARG A 377 28.33 -0.95 -11.40
N ASN A 378 29.45 -0.26 -11.19
CA ASN A 378 30.42 -0.68 -10.18
C ASN A 378 29.76 -0.76 -8.78
N ARG A 379 28.97 0.26 -8.41
CA ARG A 379 28.23 0.28 -7.15
C ARG A 379 27.17 -0.80 -7.07
N TYR A 380 26.43 -1.04 -8.14
CA TYR A 380 25.46 -2.14 -8.18
C TYR A 380 26.13 -3.53 -8.00
N GLU A 381 27.35 -3.71 -8.49
CA GLU A 381 28.11 -4.97 -8.34
C GLU A 381 28.80 -5.15 -6.98
N GLU A 382 28.89 -4.11 -6.15
CA GLU A 382 29.42 -4.23 -4.78
C GLU A 382 28.55 -5.23 -3.99
N GLU A 383 29.17 -6.23 -3.36
CA GLU A 383 28.44 -7.29 -2.64
C GLU A 383 27.60 -6.71 -1.49
N GLY A 384 26.28 -6.93 -1.52
CA GLY A 384 25.34 -6.58 -0.45
C GLY A 384 24.12 -5.81 -0.95
N ASP A 385 23.09 -5.71 -0.11
CA ASP A 385 21.86 -4.96 -0.38
C ASP A 385 22.00 -3.48 0.02
N ALA A 386 23.19 -2.91 -0.18
CA ALA A 386 23.50 -1.55 0.24
C ALA A 386 22.83 -0.50 -0.64
N ILE A 387 22.14 0.46 -0.01
CA ILE A 387 21.63 1.66 -0.66
C ILE A 387 22.78 2.66 -0.80
N HIS A 388 22.92 3.24 -1.99
CA HIS A 388 24.02 4.10 -2.38
C HIS A 388 23.60 5.57 -2.55
N GLU A 389 22.34 5.79 -2.93
CA GLU A 389 21.77 7.12 -3.11
C GLU A 389 20.32 7.10 -2.64
N ARG A 390 19.85 8.23 -2.14
CA ARG A 390 18.46 8.37 -1.67
C ARG A 390 17.97 9.80 -1.82
N ILE A 391 16.72 9.92 -2.27
CA ILE A 391 15.93 11.14 -2.16
C ILE A 391 14.93 10.95 -1.02
N VAL A 392 14.86 11.90 -0.10
CA VAL A 392 13.86 11.92 0.98
C VAL A 392 12.97 13.15 0.82
N PHE A 393 11.66 12.97 0.91
CA PHE A 393 10.67 14.03 0.77
C PHE A 393 10.12 14.44 2.14
N ASP A 394 10.03 15.75 2.37
CA ASP A 394 9.39 16.39 3.51
C ASP A 394 8.29 17.32 2.98
N TRP A 395 7.14 16.70 2.65
CA TRP A 395 5.98 17.38 2.10
C TRP A 395 5.45 18.48 3.01
N ASN A 396 5.42 18.23 4.32
CA ASN A 396 4.96 19.17 5.34
C ASN A 396 5.74 20.50 5.33
N ASN A 397 7.03 20.47 4.97
CA ASN A 397 7.89 21.65 4.89
C ASN A 397 8.21 22.09 3.45
N ASN A 398 7.59 21.47 2.44
CA ASN A 398 7.84 21.69 1.01
C ASN A 398 9.32 21.55 0.63
N ARG A 399 9.96 20.46 1.09
CA ARG A 399 11.39 20.19 0.86
C ARG A 399 11.67 18.75 0.46
N ALA A 400 12.79 18.55 -0.22
CA ALA A 400 13.35 17.23 -0.45
C ALA A 400 14.87 17.29 -0.37
N PHE A 401 15.49 16.16 -0.09
CA PHE A 401 16.93 16.04 0.15
C PHE A 401 17.47 14.88 -0.66
N PHE A 402 18.65 15.05 -1.25
CA PHE A 402 19.36 14.00 -1.94
C PHE A 402 20.70 13.76 -1.27
N ASP A 403 20.86 12.51 -0.83
CA ASP A 403 22.06 11.96 -0.23
C ASP A 403 22.73 11.02 -1.22
N THR A 404 24.04 11.12 -1.40
CA THR A 404 24.83 10.21 -2.22
C THR A 404 26.15 9.86 -1.58
N VAL A 405 26.54 8.58 -1.67
CA VAL A 405 27.90 8.11 -1.33
C VAL A 405 28.70 7.75 -2.59
N THR A 406 28.17 8.08 -3.77
CA THR A 406 28.75 7.71 -5.07
C THR A 406 29.42 8.89 -5.75
N GLN A 407 30.23 8.60 -6.76
CA GLN A 407 30.83 9.63 -7.62
C GLN A 407 30.05 9.85 -8.93
N CYS A 408 28.85 9.28 -9.08
CA CYS A 408 28.05 9.34 -10.32
C CYS A 408 27.73 10.77 -10.78
N HIS A 409 27.68 11.71 -9.82
CA HIS A 409 27.22 13.07 -10.04
C HIS A 409 28.34 14.10 -10.16
N VAL A 410 29.61 13.68 -10.08
CA VAL A 410 30.75 14.60 -10.12
C VAL A 410 30.88 15.26 -11.49
N ASP A 411 30.89 14.45 -12.55
CA ASP A 411 31.12 14.95 -13.92
C ASP A 411 29.87 15.52 -14.58
N THR A 412 28.68 15.11 -14.10
CA THR A 412 27.40 15.55 -14.67
C THR A 412 26.83 16.74 -13.91
N TRP A 413 26.89 16.71 -12.57
CA TRP A 413 26.23 17.65 -11.68
C TRP A 413 27.17 18.38 -10.73
N GLU A 414 28.48 18.16 -10.79
CA GLU A 414 29.44 18.80 -9.88
C GLU A 414 29.10 18.56 -8.40
N VAL A 415 28.44 17.44 -8.10
CA VAL A 415 28.09 17.02 -6.74
C VAL A 415 29.11 15.98 -6.29
N LEU A 416 29.78 16.25 -5.18
CA LEU A 416 30.75 15.36 -4.54
C LEU A 416 30.11 14.80 -3.27
N PRO A 417 30.23 13.48 -3.01
CA PRO A 417 29.74 12.91 -1.76
C PRO A 417 30.56 13.45 -0.59
N GLU A 418 29.89 13.95 0.46
CA GLU A 418 30.57 14.46 1.66
C GLU A 418 30.95 13.33 2.63
N SER A 419 30.24 12.21 2.56
CA SER A 419 30.34 11.05 3.44
C SER A 419 30.46 9.74 2.64
N SER A 420 30.97 8.69 3.30
CA SER A 420 30.91 7.32 2.79
C SER A 420 29.64 6.57 3.22
N GLU A 421 28.81 7.21 4.04
CA GLU A 421 27.54 6.69 4.57
C GLU A 421 26.41 7.69 4.29
N LEU A 422 25.21 7.17 4.03
CA LEU A 422 23.98 7.95 3.92
C LEU A 422 23.57 8.53 5.30
N ASP A 423 22.51 9.34 5.33
CA ASP A 423 22.01 10.02 6.55
C ASP A 423 22.96 11.11 7.11
N GLY A 424 23.91 11.56 6.28
CA GLY A 424 24.77 12.70 6.56
C GLY A 424 24.11 14.05 6.29
N THR A 425 24.92 15.05 5.94
CA THR A 425 24.36 16.30 5.38
C THR A 425 24.06 16.06 3.91
N ALA A 426 22.80 16.25 3.51
CA ALA A 426 22.38 16.05 2.13
C ALA A 426 23.21 16.89 1.15
N GLU A 427 23.74 16.27 0.09
CA GLU A 427 24.52 16.95 -0.94
C GLU A 427 23.70 17.97 -1.73
N VAL A 428 22.42 17.68 -1.95
CA VAL A 428 21.48 18.56 -2.64
C VAL A 428 20.20 18.68 -1.83
N SER A 429 19.64 19.89 -1.77
CA SER A 429 18.28 20.10 -1.27
C SER A 429 17.43 20.82 -2.30
N TRP A 430 16.15 20.47 -2.29
CA TRP A 430 15.11 21.14 -3.04
C TRP A 430 14.09 21.75 -2.10
N SER A 431 13.55 22.90 -2.50
CA SER A 431 12.41 23.53 -1.84
C SER A 431 11.46 24.08 -2.90
N TRP A 432 10.16 24.03 -2.67
CA TRP A 432 9.20 24.53 -3.64
C TRP A 432 8.14 25.45 -3.04
N THR A 433 7.50 26.18 -3.93
CA THR A 433 6.25 26.88 -3.67
C THR A 433 5.26 26.57 -4.77
N GLU A 434 4.02 26.33 -4.39
CA GLU A 434 2.92 26.05 -5.30
C GLU A 434 1.98 27.24 -5.41
N SER A 435 1.45 27.43 -6.61
CA SER A 435 0.52 28.49 -6.93
C SER A 435 -0.48 27.99 -7.97
N ASN A 436 -1.58 28.73 -8.16
CA ASN A 436 -2.53 28.47 -9.24
C ASN A 436 -1.89 28.51 -10.65
N THR A 437 -0.69 29.09 -10.78
CA THR A 437 0.05 29.21 -12.04
C THR A 437 1.08 28.10 -12.26
N GLY A 438 1.29 27.23 -11.27
CA GLY A 438 2.24 26.11 -11.33
C GLY A 438 3.22 26.07 -10.15
N VAL A 439 4.28 25.29 -10.32
CA VAL A 439 5.33 25.03 -9.32
C VAL A 439 6.56 25.90 -9.62
N GLU A 440 7.10 26.51 -8.57
CA GLU A 440 8.47 27.06 -8.55
C GLU A 440 9.32 26.18 -7.63
N LEU A 441 10.36 25.56 -8.18
CA LEU A 441 11.27 24.62 -7.51
C LEU A 441 12.67 25.22 -7.47
N ILE A 442 13.30 25.24 -6.29
CA ILE A 442 14.64 25.78 -6.08
C ILE A 442 15.57 24.67 -5.59
N GLU A 443 16.67 24.46 -6.30
CA GLU A 443 17.76 23.52 -5.99
C GLU A 443 18.93 24.27 -5.32
N ARG A 444 19.51 23.67 -4.28
CA ARG A 444 20.69 24.16 -3.54
C ARG A 444 21.68 23.03 -3.30
N PHE A 445 22.96 23.38 -3.23
CA PHE A 445 23.96 22.49 -2.62
C PHE A 445 23.79 22.49 -1.11
N GLY A 446 23.79 21.35 -0.46
CA GLY A 446 23.55 21.28 0.98
C GLY A 446 22.14 21.73 1.37
N VAL A 447 21.87 21.74 2.67
CA VAL A 447 20.60 22.24 3.25
C VAL A 447 20.56 23.78 3.33
N SER A 448 21.72 24.44 3.40
CA SER A 448 21.84 25.91 3.60
C SER A 448 22.71 26.60 2.55
N GLY A 449 23.04 25.94 1.45
CA GLY A 449 23.87 26.53 0.41
C GLY A 449 23.14 27.57 -0.44
N SER A 450 23.87 28.17 -1.37
CA SER A 450 23.33 29.12 -2.33
C SER A 450 22.39 28.42 -3.32
N GLU A 451 21.36 29.15 -3.78
CA GLU A 451 20.55 28.75 -4.93
C GLU A 451 21.45 28.43 -6.11
N ARG A 452 21.29 27.22 -6.64
CA ARG A 452 22.05 26.72 -7.79
C ARG A 452 21.18 26.79 -9.04
N ARG A 453 20.01 26.15 -9.01
CA ARG A 453 19.04 26.17 -10.10
C ARG A 453 17.65 26.49 -9.58
N ARG A 454 16.85 27.07 -10.46
CA ARG A 454 15.43 27.34 -10.25
C ARG A 454 14.66 26.87 -11.46
N LEU A 455 13.63 26.06 -11.23
CA LEU A 455 12.69 25.63 -12.26
C LEU A 455 11.32 26.27 -12.00
N ILE A 456 10.69 26.75 -13.08
CA ILE A 456 9.30 27.22 -13.07
C ILE A 456 8.54 26.45 -14.15
N THR A 457 7.40 25.86 -13.80
CA THR A 457 6.54 25.13 -14.75
C THR A 457 5.76 26.09 -15.66
N LEU A 458 5.55 25.70 -16.91
CA LEU A 458 4.83 26.43 -17.95
C LEU A 458 3.67 25.57 -18.48
N GLN A 459 2.44 25.93 -18.13
CA GLN A 459 1.25 25.10 -18.40
C GLN A 459 0.72 25.19 -19.84
N GLY A 460 1.00 26.28 -20.55
CA GLY A 460 0.37 26.60 -21.85
C GLY A 460 0.56 25.49 -22.89
N ASN A 461 -0.53 25.07 -23.54
CA ASN A 461 -0.57 24.07 -24.62
C ASN A 461 0.01 22.69 -24.29
N SER A 462 0.28 22.41 -23.02
CA SER A 462 0.88 21.14 -22.59
C SER A 462 -0.13 19.99 -22.62
N PRO A 463 0.34 18.72 -22.61
CA PRO A 463 -0.52 17.55 -22.42
C PRO A 463 -1.44 17.69 -21.20
N THR A 464 -0.89 18.19 -20.09
CA THR A 464 -1.63 18.50 -18.86
C THR A 464 -2.84 19.39 -19.07
N ALA A 465 -2.69 20.44 -19.86
CA ALA A 465 -3.74 21.43 -20.07
C ALA A 465 -4.87 20.91 -20.98
N LEU A 466 -4.60 19.85 -21.76
CA LEU A 466 -5.44 19.50 -22.91
C LEU A 466 -5.96 18.05 -22.90
N LEU A 467 -5.25 17.09 -22.30
CA LEU A 467 -5.65 15.68 -22.27
C LEU A 467 -6.57 15.27 -21.11
N GLY A 468 -7.05 16.18 -20.26
CA GLY A 468 -8.05 15.79 -19.26
C GLY A 468 -8.54 16.89 -18.33
N ALA A 469 -9.87 17.03 -18.22
CA ALA A 469 -10.54 17.74 -17.13
C ALA A 469 -10.87 16.72 -16.02
N GLY A 470 -10.02 16.60 -15.00
CA GLY A 470 -10.37 15.89 -13.76
C GLY A 470 -9.28 15.03 -13.11
N ARG A 471 -8.29 14.55 -13.86
CA ARG A 471 -7.04 13.95 -13.31
C ARG A 471 -5.89 14.17 -14.31
N PRO A 472 -4.77 14.76 -13.90
CA PRO A 472 -3.79 15.28 -14.84
C PRO A 472 -2.60 14.35 -15.17
N ASP A 473 -2.07 14.48 -16.40
CA ASP A 473 -0.91 13.72 -16.94
C ASP A 473 0.45 14.43 -16.67
N TRP A 474 0.39 15.69 -16.22
CA TRP A 474 1.45 16.56 -15.68
C TRP A 474 2.76 16.76 -16.41
N VAL A 475 2.97 16.19 -17.58
CA VAL A 475 4.01 16.72 -18.46
C VAL A 475 3.62 18.16 -18.82
N THR A 476 4.46 19.10 -18.40
CA THR A 476 4.31 20.55 -18.61
C THR A 476 5.59 21.13 -19.18
N GLY A 477 5.49 22.31 -19.79
CA GLY A 477 6.67 23.06 -20.15
C GLY A 477 7.41 23.51 -18.89
N TYR A 478 8.63 24.00 -19.04
CA TYR A 478 9.41 24.51 -17.92
C TYR A 478 10.42 25.54 -18.37
N ARG A 479 10.85 26.38 -17.44
CA ARG A 479 12.02 27.25 -17.57
C ARG A 479 12.96 26.99 -16.41
N VAL A 480 14.24 26.76 -16.71
CA VAL A 480 15.31 26.62 -15.74
C VAL A 480 16.25 27.82 -15.83
N ALA A 481 16.64 28.34 -14.67
CA ALA A 481 17.71 29.31 -14.54
C ALA A 481 18.77 28.79 -13.56
N ARG A 482 20.05 29.02 -13.87
CA ARG A 482 21.20 28.71 -13.01
C ARG A 482 21.78 30.01 -12.47
N ASN A 483 21.86 30.17 -11.15
CA ASN A 483 22.33 31.41 -10.52
C ASN A 483 21.63 32.66 -11.09
N ALA A 484 20.31 32.58 -11.32
CA ALA A 484 19.47 33.60 -11.96
C ALA A 484 19.77 33.90 -13.45
N ILE A 485 20.64 33.12 -14.10
CA ILE A 485 20.91 33.20 -15.54
C ILE A 485 20.07 32.14 -16.25
N PHE A 486 19.44 32.50 -17.36
CA PHE A 486 18.67 31.56 -18.19
C PHE A 486 19.55 30.37 -18.64
N GLU A 487 19.09 29.14 -18.34
CA GLU A 487 19.77 27.89 -18.73
C GLU A 487 19.02 27.21 -19.87
N ALA A 488 17.73 26.92 -19.67
CA ALA A 488 16.90 26.27 -20.67
C ALA A 488 15.40 26.56 -20.49
N GLU A 489 14.64 26.45 -21.56
CA GLU A 489 13.18 26.47 -21.55
C GLU A 489 12.63 25.49 -22.58
N LEU A 490 11.65 24.71 -22.14
CA LEU A 490 10.77 23.91 -22.98
C LEU A 490 9.37 24.53 -22.93
N SER A 491 8.91 25.01 -24.07
CA SER A 491 7.59 25.61 -24.21
C SER A 491 6.78 24.86 -25.27
N PHE A 492 5.64 24.30 -24.86
CA PHE A 492 4.71 23.67 -25.79
C PHE A 492 4.07 24.71 -26.70
N VAL A 493 3.99 24.40 -27.99
CA VAL A 493 3.23 25.19 -28.96
C VAL A 493 1.86 24.56 -29.16
N GLN A 494 1.00 25.20 -29.96
CA GLN A 494 -0.33 24.68 -30.24
C GLN A 494 -0.23 23.22 -30.72
N PRO A 495 -0.88 22.25 -30.05
CA PRO A 495 -0.83 20.87 -30.49
C PRO A 495 -1.65 20.64 -31.74
N ASP A 496 -1.30 19.57 -32.42
CA ASP A 496 -2.05 19.09 -33.57
C ASP A 496 -3.41 18.52 -33.13
N GLU A 497 -4.35 18.46 -34.07
CA GLU A 497 -5.63 17.80 -33.83
C GLU A 497 -5.41 16.30 -33.59
N SER A 498 -6.23 15.72 -32.70
CA SER A 498 -6.27 14.27 -32.47
C SER A 498 -6.53 13.53 -33.78
N CYS A 499 -5.90 12.39 -33.98
CA CYS A 499 -6.08 11.57 -35.18
C CYS A 499 -6.58 10.16 -34.86
N ILE A 500 -7.13 9.50 -35.87
CA ILE A 500 -7.67 8.14 -35.76
C ILE A 500 -6.55 7.14 -36.07
N PRO A 501 -6.36 6.10 -35.24
CA PRO A 501 -5.46 4.98 -35.53
C PRO A 501 -5.71 4.33 -36.89
N GLU A 502 -4.64 3.99 -37.59
CA GLU A 502 -4.72 3.27 -38.86
C GLU A 502 -4.97 1.77 -38.63
N ASN A 503 -5.82 1.16 -39.48
CA ASN A 503 -6.07 -0.30 -39.54
C ASN A 503 -6.76 -0.96 -38.33
N THR A 504 -7.21 -0.22 -37.32
CA THR A 504 -7.88 -0.79 -36.13
C THR A 504 -9.25 -1.44 -36.43
N ASP A 505 -9.99 -0.93 -37.43
CA ASP A 505 -11.28 -1.50 -37.87
C ASP A 505 -11.19 -2.93 -38.45
N ARG A 506 -9.98 -3.47 -38.64
CA ARG A 506 -9.75 -4.75 -39.34
C ARG A 506 -9.54 -5.95 -38.41
N ASN A 507 -8.97 -5.75 -37.22
CA ASN A 507 -8.61 -6.84 -36.31
C ASN A 507 -8.49 -6.35 -34.85
N PRO A 508 -9.13 -7.01 -33.86
CA PRO A 508 -9.03 -6.64 -32.44
C PRO A 508 -7.59 -6.58 -31.88
N ARG A 509 -6.67 -7.40 -32.41
CA ARG A 509 -5.26 -7.33 -31.99
C ARG A 509 -4.59 -6.02 -32.39
N ASP A 510 -5.00 -5.46 -33.52
CA ASP A 510 -4.45 -4.19 -33.99
C ASP A 510 -5.07 -3.04 -33.19
N ASP A 511 -6.32 -3.16 -32.75
CA ASP A 511 -6.97 -2.18 -31.87
C ASP A 511 -6.33 -2.13 -30.46
N ALA A 512 -5.87 -3.28 -29.96
CA ALA A 512 -5.20 -3.40 -28.67
C ALA A 512 -3.73 -2.93 -28.65
N ALA A 513 -3.18 -2.48 -29.79
CA ALA A 513 -1.83 -1.94 -29.91
C ALA A 513 -1.75 -0.46 -29.51
N GLN A 514 -0.52 0.06 -29.47
CA GLN A 514 -0.22 1.46 -29.15
C GLN A 514 -0.18 2.29 -30.42
N TYR A 515 -0.77 3.48 -30.41
CA TYR A 515 -0.78 4.39 -31.57
C TYR A 515 -0.43 5.82 -31.18
N VAL A 516 0.27 6.51 -32.06
CA VAL A 516 0.47 7.96 -31.93
C VAL A 516 -0.82 8.65 -32.36
N THR A 517 -1.59 9.15 -31.41
CA THR A 517 -2.92 9.75 -31.68
C THR A 517 -2.97 11.24 -31.38
N HIS A 518 -2.00 11.72 -30.59
CA HIS A 518 -1.81 13.12 -30.27
C HIS A 518 -0.33 13.47 -30.32
N LEU A 519 -0.04 14.67 -30.84
CA LEU A 519 1.30 15.24 -30.92
C LEU A 519 1.32 16.56 -30.17
N PHE A 520 2.24 16.70 -29.23
CA PHE A 520 2.49 17.91 -28.47
C PHE A 520 3.84 18.50 -28.86
N PRO A 521 3.89 19.29 -29.95
CA PRO A 521 5.11 19.94 -30.40
C PRO A 521 5.57 20.96 -29.38
N PHE A 522 6.89 21.12 -29.27
CA PHE A 522 7.49 22.11 -28.39
C PHE A 522 8.67 22.81 -29.05
N VAL A 523 8.98 23.99 -28.53
CA VAL A 523 10.23 24.70 -28.78
C VAL A 523 11.12 24.54 -27.57
N TYR A 524 12.35 24.12 -27.82
CA TYR A 524 13.41 24.12 -26.83
C TYR A 524 14.34 25.28 -27.09
N SER A 525 14.69 26.01 -26.05
CA SER A 525 15.70 27.07 -26.08
C SER A 525 16.63 26.89 -24.91
N GLY A 526 17.91 27.19 -25.10
CA GLY A 526 18.91 27.10 -24.04
C GLY A 526 20.14 27.92 -24.38
N ASP A 527 21.08 27.98 -23.45
CA ASP A 527 22.29 28.79 -23.55
C ASP A 527 23.45 28.11 -24.31
N THR A 528 23.24 26.87 -24.80
CA THR A 528 24.23 26.09 -25.57
C THR A 528 23.88 25.95 -27.05
N GLU A 529 24.89 25.62 -27.87
CA GLU A 529 24.71 25.29 -29.29
C GLU A 529 23.87 24.01 -29.49
N ALA A 530 24.07 23.01 -28.61
CA ALA A 530 23.27 21.78 -28.59
C ALA A 530 21.79 22.09 -28.33
N ALA A 531 21.49 22.96 -27.36
CA ALA A 531 20.12 23.42 -27.10
C ALA A 531 19.50 24.12 -28.31
N SER A 532 20.28 24.95 -29.00
CA SER A 532 19.82 25.63 -30.22
C SER A 532 19.55 24.67 -31.38
N SER A 533 20.17 23.48 -31.36
CA SER A 533 20.11 22.48 -32.42
C SER A 533 19.19 21.30 -32.13
N PHE A 534 18.66 21.18 -30.90
CA PHE A 534 17.75 20.10 -30.49
C PHE A 534 16.48 20.04 -31.37
N GLY A 535 16.13 21.19 -31.96
CA GLY A 535 15.13 21.36 -33.01
C GLY A 535 13.69 21.29 -32.49
N PRO A 536 12.70 21.59 -33.36
CA PRO A 536 11.31 21.28 -33.03
C PRO A 536 11.17 19.76 -32.89
N ARG A 537 10.65 19.33 -31.75
CA ARG A 537 10.33 17.94 -31.42
C ARG A 537 8.90 17.91 -30.88
N ALA A 538 8.37 16.72 -30.63
CA ALA A 538 7.06 16.55 -30.02
C ALA A 538 7.08 15.44 -28.99
N TYR A 539 6.24 15.59 -27.97
CA TYR A 539 5.82 14.47 -27.15
C TYR A 539 4.73 13.74 -27.93
N GLU A 540 4.85 12.42 -28.03
CA GLU A 540 3.90 11.57 -28.75
C GLU A 540 3.05 10.81 -27.73
N TYR A 541 1.74 10.78 -27.94
CA TYR A 541 0.79 10.17 -27.00
C TYR A 541 -0.16 9.19 -27.69
N ASP A 542 -0.53 8.12 -26.98
CA ASP A 542 -1.76 7.35 -27.23
C ASP A 542 -2.84 7.83 -26.26
N ALA A 543 -3.76 8.67 -26.73
CA ALA A 543 -4.89 9.16 -25.96
C ALA A 543 -6.21 8.82 -26.66
N ARG A 544 -6.92 7.81 -26.13
CA ARG A 544 -8.14 7.22 -26.73
C ARG A 544 -9.03 6.58 -25.68
N LEU A 545 -10.32 6.46 -25.98
CA LEU A 545 -11.25 5.60 -25.25
C LEU A 545 -11.40 4.27 -26.00
N VAL A 546 -10.98 3.16 -25.38
CA VAL A 546 -11.06 1.81 -25.96
C VAL A 546 -11.77 0.89 -24.97
N ASP A 547 -12.91 0.31 -25.35
CA ASP A 547 -13.71 -0.59 -24.50
C ASP A 547 -14.00 -0.05 -23.08
N GLY A 548 -14.22 1.27 -22.96
CA GLY A 548 -14.47 1.94 -21.68
C GLY A 548 -13.21 2.25 -20.85
N LEU A 549 -12.02 1.85 -21.32
CA LEU A 549 -10.73 2.24 -20.75
C LEU A 549 -10.29 3.57 -21.35
N ASN A 550 -10.01 4.54 -20.48
CA ASN A 550 -9.41 5.80 -20.89
C ASN A 550 -7.88 5.67 -20.95
N ILE A 551 -7.35 5.57 -22.16
CA ILE A 551 -5.93 5.44 -22.45
C ILE A 551 -5.37 6.85 -22.61
N GLU A 552 -4.31 7.15 -21.87
CA GLU A 552 -3.53 8.40 -21.89
C GLU A 552 -2.07 8.01 -21.60
N ARG A 553 -1.36 7.57 -22.63
CA ARG A 553 -0.01 7.00 -22.54
C ARG A 553 0.99 7.90 -23.25
N LEU A 554 2.01 8.36 -22.52
CA LEU A 554 3.17 9.00 -23.11
C LEU A 554 4.01 7.96 -23.85
N LEU A 555 4.16 8.09 -25.17
CA LEU A 555 4.89 7.13 -25.99
C LEU A 555 6.34 7.56 -26.24
N LYS A 556 6.58 8.86 -26.46
CA LYS A 556 7.94 9.41 -26.63
C LYS A 556 8.17 10.64 -25.77
N LEU A 557 9.28 10.60 -25.02
CA LEU A 557 9.79 11.68 -24.18
C LEU A 557 11.17 12.11 -24.70
N PRO A 558 11.25 13.19 -25.50
CA PRO A 558 12.53 13.73 -25.95
C PRO A 558 13.26 14.44 -24.80
N LEU A 559 14.59 14.31 -24.75
CA LEU A 559 15.44 15.04 -23.79
C LEU A 559 16.81 15.36 -24.40
N LEU A 560 17.43 16.44 -23.89
CA LEU A 560 18.79 16.83 -24.26
C LEU A 560 19.71 16.62 -23.06
N ASN A 561 20.79 15.86 -23.24
CA ASN A 561 21.82 15.67 -22.23
C ASN A 561 23.22 15.57 -22.83
N SER A 562 23.88 16.72 -22.99
CA SER A 562 25.24 16.79 -23.54
C SER A 562 26.30 16.16 -22.63
N ALA A 563 26.04 16.08 -21.31
CA ALA A 563 26.98 15.46 -20.38
C ALA A 563 27.05 13.94 -20.59
N TRP A 564 25.92 13.29 -20.88
CA TRP A 564 25.90 11.88 -21.25
C TRP A 564 26.62 11.60 -22.56
N ALA A 565 26.42 12.44 -23.58
CA ALA A 565 27.13 12.30 -24.85
C ALA A 565 28.65 12.50 -24.73
N ALA A 566 29.12 13.16 -23.66
CA ALA A 566 30.55 13.34 -23.39
C ALA A 566 31.20 12.13 -22.70
N LEU A 567 30.42 11.15 -22.23
CA LEU A 567 30.96 9.93 -21.62
C LEU A 567 31.66 9.07 -22.69
N ALA A 568 32.80 8.48 -22.34
CA ALA A 568 33.65 7.75 -23.29
C ALA A 568 32.96 6.49 -23.86
N GLU A 569 32.06 5.91 -23.09
CA GLU A 569 31.28 4.73 -23.42
C GLU A 569 29.99 5.05 -24.20
N VAL A 570 29.60 6.31 -24.34
CA VAL A 570 28.36 6.72 -25.03
C VAL A 570 28.69 7.25 -26.41
N ASN A 571 28.12 6.63 -27.44
CA ASN A 571 28.22 7.07 -28.82
C ASN A 571 26.94 7.80 -29.24
N SER A 572 26.89 9.10 -28.98
CA SER A 572 25.82 10.00 -29.44
C SER A 572 26.44 11.33 -29.90
N ASP A 573 26.11 11.76 -31.12
CA ASP A 573 26.79 12.89 -31.78
C ASP A 573 26.40 14.26 -31.20
N ASP A 574 25.16 14.43 -30.74
CA ASP A 574 24.59 15.73 -30.33
C ASP A 574 23.97 15.72 -28.92
N GLY A 575 23.93 14.55 -28.24
CA GLY A 575 23.30 14.38 -26.94
C GLY A 575 21.78 14.55 -26.95
N ALA A 576 21.16 14.52 -28.14
CA ALA A 576 19.71 14.50 -28.29
C ALA A 576 19.21 13.07 -28.15
N PHE A 577 18.53 12.78 -27.05
CA PHE A 577 17.96 11.48 -26.77
C PHE A 577 16.43 11.50 -26.77
N GLN A 578 15.85 10.31 -26.76
CA GLN A 578 14.43 10.11 -26.47
C GLN A 578 14.22 8.82 -25.70
N TRP A 579 13.29 8.84 -24.76
CA TRP A 579 12.72 7.62 -24.23
C TRP A 579 11.56 7.17 -25.10
N GLN A 580 11.55 5.88 -25.45
CA GLN A 580 10.39 5.20 -26.03
C GLN A 580 9.75 4.33 -24.95
N LEU A 581 8.49 4.59 -24.64
CA LEU A 581 7.77 3.98 -23.53
C LEU A 581 6.81 2.91 -24.07
N TYR A 582 6.80 1.76 -23.40
CA TYR A 582 6.01 0.60 -23.78
C TYR A 582 5.10 0.21 -22.63
N TYR A 583 3.85 -0.07 -22.97
CA TYR A 583 2.78 -0.39 -22.04
C TYR A 583 2.23 -1.79 -22.32
N PRO A 584 1.58 -2.44 -21.35
CA PRO A 584 0.89 -3.69 -21.62
C PRO A 584 -0.16 -3.52 -22.71
N ARG A 585 -0.28 -4.51 -23.59
CA ARG A 585 -1.32 -4.52 -24.62
C ARG A 585 -2.70 -4.51 -23.99
N LEU A 586 -3.66 -3.87 -24.66
CA LEU A 586 -5.03 -3.75 -24.12
C LEU A 586 -5.78 -5.08 -24.06
N ASP A 587 -5.33 -6.08 -24.83
CA ASP A 587 -5.86 -7.44 -24.84
C ASP A 587 -5.12 -8.39 -23.88
N ALA A 588 -4.16 -7.89 -23.08
CA ALA A 588 -3.42 -8.69 -22.13
C ALA A 588 -4.33 -9.13 -20.96
N VAL A 589 -4.34 -10.43 -20.66
CA VAL A 589 -5.11 -11.00 -19.54
C VAL A 589 -4.74 -10.39 -18.19
N SER A 590 -3.49 -9.91 -18.05
CA SER A 590 -2.98 -9.25 -16.85
C SER A 590 -3.38 -7.77 -16.71
N LEU A 591 -4.04 -7.18 -17.71
CA LEU A 591 -4.41 -5.76 -17.68
C LEU A 591 -5.69 -5.55 -16.86
N GLY A 592 -5.52 -5.10 -15.62
CA GLY A 592 -6.63 -4.58 -14.80
C GLY A 592 -7.07 -3.18 -15.26
N GLN A 593 -8.32 -2.79 -14.93
CA GLN A 593 -8.88 -1.49 -15.31
C GLN A 593 -8.07 -0.28 -14.82
N ASN A 594 -7.29 -0.44 -13.74
CA ASN A 594 -6.48 0.62 -13.13
C ASN A 594 -5.02 0.64 -13.63
N ARG A 595 -4.64 -0.24 -14.57
CA ARG A 595 -3.27 -0.35 -15.09
C ARG A 595 -3.04 0.07 -16.54
N PRO A 596 -4.01 0.60 -17.33
CA PRO A 596 -3.76 0.82 -18.76
C PRO A 596 -2.64 1.84 -18.99
N ASN A 597 -2.43 2.81 -18.11
CA ASN A 597 -1.45 3.89 -18.32
C ASN A 597 -0.14 3.68 -17.53
N LEU A 598 0.11 2.48 -17.00
CA LEU A 598 1.34 2.17 -16.28
C LEU A 598 2.39 1.62 -17.24
N ILE A 599 3.58 2.25 -17.26
CA ILE A 599 4.70 1.89 -18.13
C ILE A 599 5.14 0.47 -17.77
N GLN A 600 5.29 -0.41 -18.75
CA GLN A 600 5.94 -1.70 -18.53
C GLN A 600 7.45 -1.58 -18.64
N SER A 601 7.92 -0.92 -19.69
CA SER A 601 9.35 -0.67 -19.90
C SER A 601 9.58 0.58 -20.73
N ALA A 602 10.78 1.15 -20.64
CA ALA A 602 11.21 2.30 -21.43
C ALA A 602 12.62 2.08 -21.98
N TYR A 603 12.89 2.57 -23.19
CA TYR A 603 14.19 2.43 -23.85
C TYR A 603 14.75 3.80 -24.24
N LEU A 604 15.99 4.06 -23.86
CA LEU A 604 16.71 5.28 -24.22
C LEU A 604 17.37 5.11 -25.58
N MET A 605 17.04 5.99 -26.50
CA MET A 605 17.46 5.97 -27.91
C MET A 605 18.00 7.34 -28.31
N ASP A 606 18.73 7.41 -29.41
CA ASP A 606 18.95 8.70 -30.08
C ASP A 606 17.60 9.29 -30.51
N ALA A 607 17.50 10.62 -30.44
CA ALA A 607 16.28 11.32 -30.77
C ALA A 607 15.93 11.18 -32.25
N SER A 608 14.77 10.58 -32.55
CA SER A 608 14.27 10.39 -33.92
C SER A 608 13.31 11.50 -34.35
N THR A 609 12.99 11.54 -35.64
CA THR A 609 11.94 12.44 -36.16
C THR A 609 10.58 12.13 -35.51
N VAL A 610 9.74 13.17 -35.42
CA VAL A 610 8.35 13.05 -34.96
C VAL A 610 7.57 12.11 -35.88
N ALA A 611 6.80 11.20 -35.29
CA ALA A 611 5.95 10.26 -36.03
C ALA A 611 4.76 10.96 -36.69
N THR A 612 4.21 10.32 -37.72
CA THR A 612 2.94 10.74 -38.31
C THR A 612 1.80 10.35 -37.36
N CYS A 613 0.89 11.28 -37.09
CA CYS A 613 -0.30 10.97 -36.31
C CYS A 613 -1.14 9.86 -36.99
N GLY A 614 -1.58 8.88 -36.22
CA GLY A 614 -2.43 7.76 -36.62
C GLY A 614 -1.66 6.45 -36.80
N THR A 615 -0.33 6.52 -36.88
CA THR A 615 0.50 5.33 -37.09
C THR A 615 0.66 4.49 -35.83
N SER A 616 0.78 3.18 -36.01
CA SER A 616 1.18 2.27 -34.93
C SER A 616 2.50 2.73 -34.33
N PHE A 617 2.61 2.62 -33.01
CA PHE A 617 3.87 2.87 -32.33
C PHE A 617 4.93 1.85 -32.73
N LEU A 618 6.20 2.23 -32.54
CA LEU A 618 7.36 1.46 -32.96
C LEU A 618 7.44 0.14 -32.20
N ASP A 619 7.99 -0.89 -32.86
CA ASP A 619 8.42 -2.12 -32.18
C ASP A 619 9.60 -1.83 -31.24
N VAL A 620 9.74 -2.67 -30.21
CA VAL A 620 10.85 -2.61 -29.25
C VAL A 620 12.20 -2.50 -29.99
N PRO A 621 13.05 -1.51 -29.66
CA PRO A 621 14.28 -1.29 -30.38
C PRO A 621 15.26 -2.45 -30.20
N ARG A 622 16.07 -2.70 -31.23
CA ARG A 622 17.12 -3.74 -31.19
C ARG A 622 18.33 -3.30 -30.40
N ASN A 623 18.68 -2.02 -30.46
CA ASN A 623 19.79 -1.44 -29.72
C ASN A 623 19.27 -0.28 -28.88
N ALA A 624 19.83 -0.03 -27.70
CA ALA A 624 19.48 1.10 -26.85
C ALA A 624 20.68 1.52 -25.98
N PHE A 625 20.64 2.75 -25.47
CA PHE A 625 21.59 3.23 -24.46
C PHE A 625 21.23 2.70 -23.08
N ALA A 626 19.94 2.62 -22.78
CA ALA A 626 19.42 2.09 -21.52
C ALA A 626 18.04 1.47 -21.71
N ARG A 627 17.66 0.61 -20.78
CA ARG A 627 16.32 0.09 -20.58
C ARG A 627 15.92 0.28 -19.12
N VAL A 628 14.68 0.67 -18.86
CA VAL A 628 14.10 0.71 -17.52
C VAL A 628 12.89 -0.20 -17.51
N ASP A 629 12.85 -1.16 -16.59
CA ASP A 629 11.68 -2.01 -16.34
C ASP A 629 11.01 -1.58 -15.03
N TYR A 630 9.68 -1.56 -15.00
CA TYR A 630 8.88 -1.00 -13.91
C TYR A 630 8.16 -2.10 -13.13
N GLU A 631 8.13 -1.95 -11.81
CA GLU A 631 7.47 -2.88 -10.89
C GLU A 631 6.39 -2.16 -10.09
N TYR A 632 5.18 -2.70 -10.10
CA TYR A 632 4.03 -2.09 -9.44
C TYR A 632 3.35 -3.05 -8.47
N GLN A 633 2.87 -2.51 -7.37
CA GLN A 633 2.07 -3.23 -6.38
C GLN A 633 0.83 -2.41 -6.03
N THR A 634 -0.22 -3.04 -5.52
CA THR A 634 -1.27 -2.26 -4.84
C THR A 634 -0.72 -1.73 -3.53
N LEU A 635 -1.26 -0.61 -3.02
CA LEU A 635 -0.83 -0.05 -1.73
C LEU A 635 -0.92 -1.11 -0.61
N SER A 636 -1.99 -1.90 -0.59
CA SER A 636 -2.14 -3.00 0.37
C SER A 636 -1.07 -4.08 0.24
N ASP A 637 -0.70 -4.49 -0.98
CA ASP A 637 0.38 -5.47 -1.19
C ASP A 637 1.73 -4.91 -0.75
N TYR A 638 1.99 -3.62 -1.05
CA TYR A 638 3.20 -2.91 -0.63
C TYR A 638 3.32 -2.85 0.90
N LEU A 639 2.28 -2.36 1.58
CA LEU A 639 2.25 -2.24 3.05
C LEU A 639 2.36 -3.62 3.73
N VAL A 640 1.79 -4.66 3.14
CA VAL A 640 1.96 -6.04 3.62
C VAL A 640 3.40 -6.50 3.44
N GLY A 641 4.04 -6.19 2.31
CA GLY A 641 5.46 -6.49 2.06
C GLY A 641 6.39 -5.92 3.14
N LEU A 642 6.13 -4.69 3.60
CA LEU A 642 6.89 -4.05 4.69
C LEU A 642 6.80 -4.79 6.03
N LEU A 643 5.76 -5.61 6.25
CA LEU A 643 5.62 -6.44 7.46
C LEU A 643 6.43 -7.74 7.37
N ALA A 644 7.04 -8.06 6.22
CA ALA A 644 7.88 -9.24 6.01
C ALA A 644 9.36 -9.00 6.33
N GLU A 645 9.77 -7.73 6.21
CA GLU A 645 11.13 -7.23 6.48
C GLU A 645 11.32 -6.95 7.98
#